data_AF-A0A7L2U6T2-F1
#
_entry.id   AF-A0A7L2U6T2-F1
#
_cell.length_a   1.000
_cell.length_b   1.000
_cell.length_c   1.000
_cell.angle_alpha   90.00
_cell.angle_beta   90.00
_cell.angle_gamma   90.00
#
_symmetry.space_group_name_H-M   'P 1'
#
loop_
_entity.id
_entity.type
_entity.pdbx_description
1 polymer ?
#
loop_
_entity_poly.entity_id
_entity_poly.type
_entity_poly.pdbx_seq_one_letter_code
_entity_poly.pdbx_strand_id
1 'polypeptide(L)'
;RWIKFEEKVEDGGERWSAPHVPALPLHSLFQLRMCLQKGMMLLDLDALSFKEIIDKALSRQPEETELQPELRERLAALLLRQPRHQPTKSLLQLLAELGLSPCRGRHGTRPLLLHPECPAAASLSFQLRNNFKKKVPPGAEAAHVAVGEVEFLEKPFTAFIRLRRGVALGSLAEVDLPSRFLFILLGPRAKVKAYHEVGRAMATLLTDELFQRVARQAEHREDLITGMEAFLDELTVLPPRKLDPSARIPPLSCLPSPHRRTTVHPLDRQSHSNGDMAAAGDRAGLGHPCSREELERTGRLFGGLLRDIRRKAPWYGSDFSDALHPQCLSAVLYIYLATVTNAITFGGMLGDATANMQGVLESFLGTAFAGSIFCLFSGQPLTILSSTGPVLVFERLLFSFSQDHSLDYLEFRLWIGLWVASFGMVLVATEASHLVRYFTRFTEEGFCALISLIFIYDSLKKMMSLADAFPINWQYRLDDVTSYSCVCNLSSPGRWARGWGGPEVSMRDPSLLPALSPQPPTTLDGLSRTQCLGRGGHLLGTSCQYVPDVTLVSFLLFGGTFLSCTALKHFRSSRYFPMGVRKLVSDFAIILAILTSCIIDAALGLETPKLLVPSELKPTNPARGWIVFPFGANPWWVCLLSAVPAVLITILIFMDQQITAVILNRREYKLQKGAGFHLDLFCVSLLMVITSATGLPWYVSATVISLAHMESLRKESATSAPGEHPEFLGIR
;
A
#
# COMPACT_ATOMS: atom_id res chain seq x y z
N ARG A 1 19.90 5.00 -30.07
CA ARG A 1 20.54 3.67 -30.04
C ARG A 1 19.60 2.69 -29.34
N TRP A 2 19.75 1.39 -29.58
CA TRP A 2 18.88 0.35 -29.02
C TRP A 2 19.70 -0.74 -28.34
N ILE A 3 19.45 -0.98 -27.05
CA ILE A 3 20.02 -2.09 -26.27
C ILE A 3 18.89 -2.63 -25.39
N LYS A 4 18.11 -3.59 -25.92
CA LYS A 4 16.81 -4.02 -25.37
C LYS A 4 15.72 -2.93 -25.33
N PHE A 5 16.10 -1.70 -25.02
CA PHE A 5 15.26 -0.50 -24.96
C PHE A 5 15.88 0.64 -25.78
N GLU A 6 15.08 1.66 -26.06
CA GLU A 6 15.50 2.83 -26.83
C GLU A 6 16.19 3.86 -25.94
N GLU A 7 17.28 4.44 -26.43
CA GLU A 7 17.98 5.56 -25.82
C GLU A 7 18.21 6.66 -26.89
N LYS A 8 17.80 7.88 -26.58
CA LYS A 8 17.90 9.07 -27.46
C LYS A 8 18.93 10.05 -26.89
N VAL A 9 19.54 10.87 -27.74
CA VAL A 9 20.38 11.99 -27.29
C VAL A 9 19.45 13.13 -26.86
N GLU A 10 19.67 13.72 -25.69
CA GLU A 10 18.85 14.83 -25.18
C GLU A 10 19.12 16.14 -25.95
N ASP A 11 18.12 17.03 -25.98
CA ASP A 11 18.21 18.33 -26.66
C ASP A 11 19.32 19.17 -26.01
N GLY A 12 20.46 19.27 -26.71
CA GLY A 12 21.72 19.82 -26.18
C GLY A 12 22.94 18.97 -26.51
N GLY A 13 22.77 17.69 -26.87
CA GLY A 13 23.84 16.83 -27.38
C GLY A 13 24.83 16.29 -26.34
N GLU A 14 24.69 16.70 -25.07
CA GLU A 14 25.66 16.40 -24.01
C GLU A 14 25.34 15.12 -23.23
N ARG A 15 24.15 14.51 -23.40
CA ARG A 15 23.73 13.35 -22.59
C ARG A 15 22.81 12.39 -23.34
N TRP A 16 22.99 11.09 -23.10
CA TRP A 16 22.02 10.05 -23.46
C TRP A 16 20.86 10.00 -22.45
N SER A 17 19.64 9.85 -22.95
CA SER A 17 18.44 9.66 -22.14
C SER A 17 18.51 8.36 -21.34
N ALA A 18 17.71 8.25 -20.28
CA ALA A 18 17.42 6.96 -19.67
C ALA A 18 16.80 5.99 -20.70
N PRO A 19 17.03 4.68 -20.55
CA PRO A 19 16.39 3.67 -21.40
C PRO A 19 14.87 3.75 -21.23
N HIS A 20 14.14 3.74 -22.34
CA HIS A 20 12.67 3.81 -22.35
C HIS A 20 12.08 2.87 -23.40
N VAL A 21 10.79 2.55 -23.22
CA VAL A 21 10.04 1.73 -24.19
C VAL A 21 9.84 2.57 -25.46
N PRO A 22 10.15 2.02 -26.66
CA PRO A 22 9.97 2.76 -27.90
C PRO A 22 8.48 2.95 -28.21
N ALA A 23 8.03 4.21 -28.19
CA ALA A 23 6.72 4.58 -28.73
C ALA A 23 6.86 4.82 -30.24
N LEU A 24 6.19 3.98 -31.05
CA LEU A 24 6.23 4.03 -32.51
C LEU A 24 4.85 4.37 -33.08
N PRO A 25 4.76 5.26 -34.08
CA PRO A 25 3.50 5.49 -34.78
C PRO A 25 3.15 4.29 -35.66
N LEU A 26 1.90 3.84 -35.64
CA LEU A 26 1.43 2.71 -36.47
C LEU A 26 1.74 2.92 -37.96
N HIS A 27 1.72 4.16 -38.43
CA HIS A 27 2.04 4.50 -39.81
C HIS A 27 3.49 4.15 -40.21
N SER A 28 4.47 4.28 -39.31
CA SER A 28 5.86 3.95 -39.65
C SER A 28 6.07 2.45 -39.81
N LEU A 29 5.33 1.62 -39.07
CA LEU A 29 5.34 0.17 -39.22
C LEU A 29 4.76 -0.26 -40.57
N PHE A 30 3.67 0.36 -41.03
CA PHE A 30 3.14 0.10 -42.37
C PHE A 30 4.08 0.58 -43.48
N GLN A 31 4.75 1.72 -43.29
CA GLN A 31 5.78 2.15 -44.25
C GLN A 31 6.97 1.19 -44.27
N LEU A 32 7.38 0.66 -43.11
CA LEU A 32 8.44 -0.36 -43.02
C LEU A 32 8.04 -1.64 -43.77
N ARG A 33 6.79 -2.09 -43.63
CA ARG A 33 6.23 -3.20 -44.43
C ARG A 33 6.41 -2.98 -45.92
N MET A 34 6.04 -1.79 -46.40
CA MET A 34 6.18 -1.43 -47.80
C MET A 34 7.66 -1.41 -48.24
N CYS A 35 8.57 -0.97 -47.37
CA CYS A 35 10.01 -0.99 -47.64
C CYS A 35 10.56 -2.42 -47.75
N LEU A 36 10.11 -3.35 -46.90
CA LEU A 36 10.52 -4.77 -47.01
C LEU A 36 9.90 -5.48 -48.21
N GLN A 37 8.69 -5.08 -48.61
CA GLN A 37 8.00 -5.65 -49.78
C GLN A 37 8.61 -5.20 -51.11
N LYS A 38 8.88 -3.89 -51.26
CA LYS A 38 9.34 -3.28 -52.53
C LYS A 38 10.84 -3.00 -52.58
N GLY A 39 11.51 -2.98 -51.43
CA GLY A 39 12.93 -2.66 -51.34
C GLY A 39 13.83 -3.80 -51.81
N MET A 40 15.11 -3.46 -51.95
CA MET A 40 16.15 -4.42 -52.30
C MET A 40 16.44 -5.33 -51.10
N MET A 41 16.47 -6.64 -51.35
CA MET A 41 16.72 -7.67 -50.35
C MET A 41 17.97 -8.46 -50.73
N LEU A 42 19.03 -8.36 -49.93
CA LEU A 42 20.27 -9.11 -50.13
C LEU A 42 20.51 -10.00 -48.91
N LEU A 43 20.06 -11.25 -49.02
CA LEU A 43 20.25 -12.26 -48.00
C LEU A 43 21.56 -13.03 -48.25
N ASP A 44 22.29 -13.33 -47.17
CA ASP A 44 23.57 -14.05 -47.17
C ASP A 44 24.66 -13.47 -48.09
N LEU A 45 24.84 -12.15 -48.01
CA LEU A 45 25.91 -11.49 -48.74
C LEU A 45 27.28 -11.86 -48.14
N ASP A 46 28.13 -12.43 -48.98
CA ASP A 46 29.55 -12.66 -48.69
C ASP A 46 30.35 -11.40 -49.04
N ALA A 47 30.63 -10.55 -48.06
CA ALA A 47 31.45 -9.35 -48.20
C ALA A 47 32.27 -9.09 -46.92
N LEU A 48 33.49 -8.57 -47.06
CA LEU A 48 34.42 -8.37 -45.94
C LEU A 48 34.60 -6.90 -45.55
N SER A 49 34.19 -5.96 -46.40
CA SER A 49 34.30 -4.53 -46.14
C SER A 49 32.99 -3.81 -46.43
N PHE A 50 32.75 -2.69 -45.74
CA PHE A 50 31.58 -1.87 -46.00
C PHE A 50 31.51 -1.37 -47.44
N LYS A 51 32.68 -1.05 -48.03
CA LYS A 51 32.77 -0.66 -49.44
C LYS A 51 32.27 -1.76 -50.38
N GLU A 52 32.71 -2.99 -50.17
CA GLU A 52 32.27 -4.14 -50.95
C GLU A 52 30.77 -4.41 -50.79
N ILE A 53 30.21 -4.18 -49.59
CA ILE A 53 28.76 -4.31 -49.35
C ILE A 53 27.98 -3.28 -50.19
N ILE A 54 28.41 -2.02 -50.19
CA ILE A 54 27.74 -0.95 -50.97
C ILE A 54 27.91 -1.20 -52.47
N ASP A 55 29.10 -1.59 -52.94
CA ASP A 55 29.34 -1.89 -54.36
C ASP A 55 28.48 -3.06 -54.85
N LYS A 56 28.32 -4.12 -54.04
CA LYS A 56 27.42 -5.25 -54.32
C LYS A 56 25.94 -4.87 -54.25
N ALA A 57 25.56 -4.02 -53.30
CA ALA A 57 24.19 -3.51 -53.21
C ALA A 57 23.81 -2.69 -54.44
N LEU A 58 24.70 -1.82 -54.90
CA LEU A 58 24.44 -0.97 -56.06
C LEU A 58 24.53 -1.72 -57.40
N SER A 59 25.24 -2.87 -57.47
CA SER A 59 25.36 -3.67 -58.71
C SER A 59 24.24 -4.69 -58.91
N ARG A 60 23.64 -5.21 -57.85
CA ARG A 60 22.57 -6.23 -57.91
C ARG A 60 21.15 -5.65 -57.94
N GLN A 61 21.01 -4.42 -58.42
CA GLN A 61 19.69 -3.81 -58.63
C GLN A 61 18.91 -4.61 -59.69
N PRO A 62 17.61 -4.91 -59.48
CA PRO A 62 16.76 -5.49 -60.51
C PRO A 62 16.56 -4.52 -61.68
N GLU A 63 16.43 -5.03 -62.91
CA GLU A 63 16.33 -4.26 -64.16
C GLU A 63 15.22 -3.18 -64.14
N GLU A 64 14.14 -3.39 -63.38
CA GLU A 64 13.04 -2.43 -63.23
C GLU A 64 13.37 -1.19 -62.37
N THR A 65 14.50 -1.21 -61.65
CA THR A 65 14.93 -0.15 -60.71
C THR A 65 16.38 0.29 -60.97
N GLU A 66 16.84 0.23 -62.22
CA GLU A 66 18.17 0.72 -62.56
C GLU A 66 18.27 2.24 -62.33
N LEU A 67 19.12 2.62 -61.37
CA LEU A 67 19.51 4.01 -61.20
C LEU A 67 20.51 4.39 -62.31
N GLN A 68 20.38 5.62 -62.83
CA GLN A 68 21.37 6.18 -63.75
C GLN A 68 22.79 6.05 -63.14
N PRO A 69 23.81 5.74 -63.97
CA PRO A 69 25.17 5.51 -63.49
C PRO A 69 25.73 6.69 -62.67
N GLU A 70 25.38 7.93 -63.04
CA GLU A 70 25.76 9.13 -62.29
C GLU A 70 25.16 9.18 -60.88
N LEU A 71 23.90 8.74 -60.71
CA LEU A 71 23.24 8.67 -59.41
C LEU A 71 23.86 7.60 -58.53
N ARG A 72 24.29 6.48 -59.14
CA ARG A 72 24.95 5.37 -58.45
C ARG A 72 26.29 5.81 -57.85
N GLU A 73 27.10 6.54 -58.60
CA GLU A 73 28.37 7.09 -58.08
C GLU A 73 28.16 8.08 -56.94
N ARG A 74 27.16 8.97 -57.08
CA ARG A 74 26.79 9.92 -56.01
C ARG A 74 26.30 9.22 -54.74
N LEU A 75 25.52 8.14 -54.88
CA LEU A 75 25.08 7.33 -53.74
C LEU A 75 26.23 6.57 -53.09
N ALA A 76 27.11 5.95 -53.88
CA ALA A 76 28.30 5.30 -53.35
C ALA A 76 29.17 6.29 -52.57
N ALA A 77 29.41 7.48 -53.14
CA ALA A 77 30.17 8.54 -52.48
C ALA A 77 29.51 9.04 -51.18
N LEU A 78 28.17 9.08 -51.13
CA LEU A 78 27.41 9.48 -49.92
C LEU A 78 27.50 8.40 -48.84
N LEU A 79 27.23 7.15 -49.18
CA LEU A 79 27.20 6.04 -48.23
C LEU A 79 28.59 5.75 -47.64
N LEU A 80 29.65 5.92 -48.43
CA LEU A 80 31.04 5.71 -47.98
C LEU A 80 31.60 6.84 -47.11
N ARG A 81 30.83 7.92 -46.85
CA ARG A 81 31.27 8.95 -45.91
C ARG A 81 31.40 8.38 -44.50
N GLN A 82 32.44 8.79 -43.79
CA GLN A 82 32.62 8.38 -42.41
C GLN A 82 31.49 8.93 -41.52
N PRO A 83 30.78 8.07 -40.78
CA PRO A 83 29.76 8.52 -39.84
C PRO A 83 30.42 9.29 -38.69
N ARG A 84 29.85 10.44 -38.34
CA ARG A 84 30.24 11.20 -37.15
C ARG A 84 29.36 10.76 -35.98
N HIS A 85 29.95 10.06 -35.02
CA HIS A 85 29.30 9.78 -33.73
C HIS A 85 29.30 11.07 -32.90
N GLN A 86 28.15 11.47 -32.36
CA GLN A 86 28.08 12.66 -31.50
C GLN A 86 28.82 12.39 -30.17
N PRO A 87 29.94 13.09 -29.88
CA PRO A 87 30.67 12.88 -28.64
C PRO A 87 29.91 13.51 -27.47
N THR A 88 29.78 12.75 -26.38
CA THR A 88 28.88 13.03 -25.26
C THR A 88 29.46 13.95 -24.18
N LYS A 89 30.59 14.64 -24.39
CA LYS A 89 31.18 15.53 -23.36
C LYS A 89 31.87 16.76 -23.96
N SER A 90 31.70 17.92 -23.32
CA SER A 90 32.46 19.15 -23.59
C SER A 90 33.92 18.99 -23.14
N LEU A 91 34.85 19.58 -23.89
CA LEU A 91 36.31 19.50 -23.63
C LEU A 91 36.68 20.00 -22.22
N LEU A 92 35.90 20.94 -21.67
CA LEU A 92 36.06 21.56 -20.35
C LEU A 92 35.74 20.59 -19.20
N GLN A 93 34.69 19.79 -19.32
CA GLN A 93 34.29 18.82 -18.30
C GLN A 93 35.24 17.62 -18.27
N LEU A 94 35.88 17.34 -19.41
CA LEU A 94 36.86 16.28 -19.59
C LEU A 94 38.22 16.64 -18.95
N LEU A 95 38.60 17.92 -18.97
CA LEU A 95 39.76 18.46 -18.23
C LEU A 95 39.54 18.46 -16.71
N ALA A 96 38.31 18.70 -16.26
CA ALA A 96 37.96 18.70 -14.84
C ALA A 96 38.05 17.28 -14.20
N GLU A 97 37.68 16.23 -14.93
CA GLU A 97 37.79 14.85 -14.45
C GLU A 97 39.25 14.34 -14.43
N LEU A 98 40.10 14.80 -15.36
CA LEU A 98 41.53 14.47 -15.37
C LEU A 98 42.32 15.15 -14.23
N GLY A 99 41.80 16.24 -13.66
CA GLY A 99 42.41 16.94 -12.52
C GLY A 99 42.16 16.30 -11.15
N LEU A 100 41.27 15.30 -11.05
CA LEU A 100 40.75 14.80 -9.75
C LEU A 100 41.05 13.31 -9.45
N SER A 101 41.97 12.65 -10.14
CA SER A 101 42.47 11.34 -9.70
C SER A 101 43.75 11.47 -8.86
N PRO A 102 43.74 11.14 -7.54
CA PRO A 102 44.97 11.11 -6.76
C PRO A 102 45.79 9.87 -7.12
N CYS A 103 47.02 10.08 -7.58
CA CYS A 103 48.03 9.05 -7.75
C CYS A 103 48.32 8.37 -6.41
N ARG A 104 47.70 7.22 -6.14
CA ARG A 104 48.08 6.36 -5.01
C ARG A 104 49.23 5.45 -5.44
N GLY A 105 50.44 5.99 -5.45
CA GLY A 105 51.67 5.23 -5.68
C GLY A 105 52.06 4.41 -4.44
N ARG A 106 52.29 3.11 -4.63
CA ARG A 106 53.11 2.26 -3.75
C ARG A 106 54.49 2.12 -4.39
N HIS A 107 55.52 2.25 -3.55
CA HIS A 107 56.96 2.24 -3.87
C HIS A 107 57.41 1.16 -4.87
N GLY A 108 58.35 1.55 -5.76
CA GLY A 108 59.16 0.64 -6.58
C GLY A 108 60.07 1.41 -7.55
N THR A 109 61.38 1.35 -7.30
CA THR A 109 62.49 2.15 -7.83
C THR A 109 62.85 1.87 -9.30
N ARG A 110 62.99 2.91 -10.16
CA ARG A 110 64.14 3.24 -11.06
C ARG A 110 63.77 4.22 -12.20
N PRO A 111 64.68 5.11 -12.67
CA PRO A 111 64.34 6.24 -13.55
C PRO A 111 64.79 6.08 -15.03
N LEU A 112 64.14 6.90 -15.88
CA LEU A 112 64.59 7.50 -17.16
C LEU A 112 64.80 6.62 -18.40
N LEU A 113 63.97 6.84 -19.43
CA LEU A 113 64.41 7.31 -20.76
C LEU A 113 63.22 7.84 -21.59
N LEU A 114 63.42 8.99 -22.23
CA LEU A 114 62.49 9.71 -23.11
C LEU A 114 62.15 8.92 -24.37
N HIS A 115 60.88 8.94 -24.79
CA HIS A 115 60.52 9.22 -26.18
C HIS A 115 59.14 9.90 -26.26
N PRO A 116 59.00 11.03 -26.98
CA PRO A 116 57.73 11.71 -27.21
C PRO A 116 57.10 11.19 -28.50
N GLU A 117 55.86 10.70 -28.43
CA GLU A 117 54.84 10.77 -29.49
C GLU A 117 53.64 9.88 -29.08
N CYS A 118 52.56 10.49 -28.60
CA CYS A 118 51.26 9.82 -28.49
C CYS A 118 50.14 10.85 -28.75
N PRO A 119 49.32 10.69 -29.80
CA PRO A 119 48.17 11.55 -30.03
C PRO A 119 47.09 11.23 -28.98
N ALA A 120 46.92 12.14 -28.02
CA ALA A 120 46.02 11.97 -26.87
C ALA A 120 44.55 11.65 -27.26
N ALA A 121 44.12 12.00 -28.48
CA ALA A 121 42.77 11.75 -28.98
C ALA A 121 42.44 10.24 -29.16
N ALA A 122 43.43 9.38 -29.44
CA ALA A 122 43.22 7.95 -29.62
C ALA A 122 42.97 7.21 -28.29
N SER A 123 43.45 7.76 -27.17
CA SER A 123 43.31 7.13 -25.85
C SER A 123 41.89 7.25 -25.27
N LEU A 124 41.20 8.36 -25.58
CA LEU A 124 39.87 8.70 -25.03
C LEU A 124 38.72 7.95 -25.71
N SER A 125 38.76 7.83 -27.05
CA SER A 125 37.83 6.98 -27.78
C SER A 125 37.96 5.53 -27.33
N PHE A 126 39.18 5.05 -27.08
CA PHE A 126 39.44 3.71 -26.57
C PHE A 126 38.89 3.49 -25.15
N GLN A 127 38.97 4.49 -24.26
CA GLN A 127 38.42 4.41 -22.90
C GLN A 127 36.88 4.40 -22.85
N LEU A 128 36.20 5.25 -23.64
CA LEU A 128 34.74 5.23 -23.80
C LEU A 128 34.27 3.90 -24.39
N ARG A 129 34.98 3.41 -25.41
CA ARG A 129 34.74 2.10 -26.05
C ARG A 129 34.81 0.94 -25.05
N ASN A 130 35.70 1.04 -24.05
CA ASN A 130 35.88 0.00 -23.04
C ASN A 130 34.77 -0.01 -21.98
N ASN A 131 34.23 1.16 -21.60
CA ASN A 131 33.12 1.25 -20.64
C ASN A 131 31.78 0.79 -21.24
N PHE A 132 31.54 1.09 -22.51
CA PHE A 132 30.34 0.61 -23.21
C PHE A 132 30.41 -0.90 -23.50
N LYS A 133 31.59 -1.42 -23.89
CA LYS A 133 31.80 -2.86 -24.12
C LYS A 133 31.46 -3.71 -22.89
N LYS A 134 31.64 -3.19 -21.66
CA LYS A 134 31.23 -3.87 -20.41
C LYS A 134 29.72 -4.04 -20.26
N LYS A 135 28.89 -3.22 -20.93
CA LYS A 135 27.42 -3.27 -20.87
C LYS A 135 26.81 -4.23 -21.90
N VAL A 136 27.61 -4.72 -22.84
CA VAL A 136 27.15 -5.58 -23.94
C VAL A 136 27.48 -7.04 -23.62
N PRO A 137 26.54 -7.98 -23.77
CA PRO A 137 26.81 -9.39 -23.51
C PRO A 137 27.87 -9.96 -24.47
N PRO A 138 28.68 -10.95 -24.02
CA PRO A 138 29.63 -11.61 -24.90
C PRO A 138 28.90 -12.32 -26.05
N GLY A 139 29.40 -12.17 -27.28
CA GLY A 139 28.76 -12.75 -28.47
C GLY A 139 27.69 -11.89 -29.13
N ALA A 140 27.50 -10.63 -28.70
CA ALA A 140 26.57 -9.71 -29.35
C ALA A 140 27.01 -9.35 -30.78
N GLU A 141 26.03 -9.29 -31.69
CA GLU A 141 26.18 -8.81 -33.05
C GLU A 141 25.58 -7.40 -33.19
N ALA A 142 26.13 -6.59 -34.08
CA ALA A 142 25.61 -5.27 -34.41
C ALA A 142 24.65 -5.32 -35.61
N ALA A 143 23.60 -4.52 -35.54
CA ALA A 143 22.74 -4.19 -36.67
C ALA A 143 22.80 -2.69 -36.94
N HIS A 144 22.95 -2.31 -38.20
CA HIS A 144 23.09 -0.93 -38.63
C HIS A 144 21.84 -0.46 -39.34
N VAL A 145 21.30 0.68 -38.92
CA VAL A 145 20.12 1.30 -39.54
C VAL A 145 20.52 2.69 -39.98
N ALA A 146 20.73 2.86 -41.29
CA ALA A 146 21.11 4.12 -41.91
C ALA A 146 19.89 4.74 -42.59
N VAL A 147 19.48 5.90 -42.10
CA VAL A 147 18.34 6.65 -42.66
C VAL A 147 18.79 8.05 -42.99
N GLY A 148 18.38 8.56 -44.16
CA GLY A 148 18.73 9.91 -44.57
C GLY A 148 17.91 10.46 -45.73
N GLU A 149 18.16 11.71 -46.04
CA GLU A 149 17.53 12.42 -47.13
C GLU A 149 18.53 12.88 -48.16
N VAL A 150 18.10 12.87 -49.41
CA VAL A 150 18.94 13.20 -50.54
C VAL A 150 18.10 13.98 -51.55
N GLU A 151 18.65 15.10 -52.04
CA GLU A 151 17.94 15.98 -52.99
C GLU A 151 17.79 15.35 -54.38
N PHE A 152 18.72 14.49 -54.79
CA PHE A 152 18.79 13.95 -56.14
C PHE A 152 17.97 12.65 -56.36
N LEU A 153 17.32 12.11 -55.32
CA LEU A 153 16.51 10.89 -55.41
C LEU A 153 15.04 11.25 -55.59
N GLU A 154 14.43 10.85 -56.71
CA GLU A 154 12.97 10.99 -56.92
C GLU A 154 12.16 9.92 -56.18
N LYS A 155 12.71 8.69 -56.09
CA LYS A 155 12.11 7.55 -55.40
C LYS A 155 12.98 7.16 -54.19
N PRO A 156 12.38 6.65 -53.09
CA PRO A 156 13.15 6.20 -51.94
C PRO A 156 13.96 4.94 -52.30
N PHE A 157 15.25 4.99 -52.03
CA PHE A 157 16.15 3.84 -52.08
C PHE A 157 16.08 3.09 -50.75
N THR A 158 15.70 1.82 -50.80
CA THR A 158 15.60 0.94 -49.63
C THR A 158 16.38 -0.34 -49.87
N ALA A 159 17.23 -0.72 -48.91
CA ALA A 159 17.99 -1.94 -48.97
C ALA A 159 18.07 -2.60 -47.58
N PHE A 160 17.67 -3.87 -47.49
CA PHE A 160 17.92 -4.73 -46.34
C PHE A 160 18.94 -5.79 -46.71
N ILE A 161 20.01 -5.87 -45.93
CA ILE A 161 21.19 -6.67 -46.21
C ILE A 161 21.47 -7.54 -44.98
N ARG A 162 21.51 -8.85 -45.18
CA ARG A 162 22.01 -9.84 -44.21
C ARG A 162 23.35 -10.36 -44.68
N LEU A 163 24.38 -10.23 -43.85
CA LEU A 163 25.70 -10.81 -44.12
C LEU A 163 25.71 -12.30 -43.74
N ARG A 164 26.45 -13.12 -44.49
CA ARG A 164 26.56 -14.57 -44.24
C ARG A 164 27.30 -14.90 -42.93
N ARG A 165 28.28 -14.08 -42.56
CA ARG A 165 29.04 -14.14 -41.29
C ARG A 165 29.08 -12.76 -40.65
N GLY A 166 29.26 -12.70 -39.33
CA GLY A 166 29.45 -11.42 -38.64
C GLY A 166 30.78 -10.78 -39.04
N VAL A 167 30.74 -9.56 -39.59
CA VAL A 167 31.92 -8.86 -40.10
C VAL A 167 32.13 -7.56 -39.32
N ALA A 168 33.35 -7.30 -38.86
CA ALA A 168 33.67 -6.06 -38.15
C ALA A 168 33.75 -4.89 -39.15
N LEU A 169 32.70 -4.07 -39.21
CA LEU A 169 32.62 -2.92 -40.11
C LEU A 169 33.25 -1.63 -39.53
N GLY A 170 34.15 -1.76 -38.55
CA GLY A 170 34.93 -0.66 -37.98
C GLY A 170 34.07 0.51 -37.48
N SER A 171 34.29 1.70 -38.04
CA SER A 171 33.76 2.98 -37.57
C SER A 171 32.23 3.17 -37.68
N LEU A 172 31.50 2.19 -38.22
CA LEU A 172 30.03 2.26 -38.31
C LEU A 172 29.32 2.16 -36.96
N ALA A 173 29.87 1.40 -36.02
CA ALA A 173 29.39 1.35 -34.64
C ALA A 173 30.32 2.13 -33.71
N GLU A 174 29.77 2.63 -32.60
CA GLU A 174 30.56 3.25 -31.52
C GLU A 174 31.53 2.22 -30.87
N VAL A 175 31.18 0.94 -30.93
CA VAL A 175 31.98 -0.19 -30.42
C VAL A 175 32.19 -1.23 -31.50
N ASP A 176 33.41 -1.75 -31.58
CA ASP A 176 33.79 -2.84 -32.49
C ASP A 176 33.02 -4.13 -32.14
N LEU A 177 31.87 -4.31 -32.77
CA LEU A 177 31.06 -5.52 -32.74
C LEU A 177 30.94 -6.09 -34.17
N PRO A 178 30.93 -7.42 -34.32
CA PRO A 178 30.68 -8.03 -35.62
C PRO A 178 29.26 -7.66 -36.09
N SER A 179 29.15 -7.11 -37.29
CA SER A 179 27.89 -6.65 -37.86
C SER A 179 27.24 -7.76 -38.67
N ARG A 180 25.92 -7.96 -38.50
CA ARG A 180 25.16 -9.03 -39.17
C ARG A 180 24.09 -8.48 -40.13
N PHE A 181 23.40 -7.43 -39.71
CA PHE A 181 22.29 -6.83 -40.46
C PHE A 181 22.59 -5.37 -40.79
N LEU A 182 22.20 -4.93 -41.98
CA LEU A 182 22.30 -3.56 -42.44
C LEU A 182 21.00 -3.17 -43.15
N PHE A 183 20.38 -2.08 -42.72
CA PHE A 183 19.21 -1.49 -43.34
C PHE A 183 19.53 -0.07 -43.76
N ILE A 184 19.30 0.25 -45.03
CA ILE A 184 19.54 1.57 -45.61
C ILE A 184 18.22 2.10 -46.19
N LEU A 185 17.81 3.29 -45.77
CA LEU A 185 16.66 4.01 -46.30
C LEU A 185 17.07 5.46 -46.63
N LEU A 186 17.13 5.77 -47.92
CA LEU A 186 17.40 7.13 -48.41
C LEU A 186 16.22 7.60 -49.25
N GLY A 187 15.74 8.82 -49.03
CA GLY A 187 14.60 9.35 -49.80
C GLY A 187 14.63 10.87 -50.03
N PRO A 188 13.67 11.39 -50.81
CA PRO A 188 13.55 12.83 -51.07
C PRO A 188 13.17 13.64 -49.82
N ARG A 189 13.56 14.91 -49.78
CA ARG A 189 13.44 15.83 -48.61
C ARG A 189 12.04 16.06 -48.03
N ALA A 190 10.97 15.63 -48.70
CA ALA A 190 9.60 15.94 -48.26
C ALA A 190 9.17 15.20 -46.97
N LYS A 191 9.91 14.17 -46.52
CA LYS A 191 9.43 13.21 -45.49
C LYS A 191 10.44 12.90 -44.38
N VAL A 192 11.26 13.88 -43.99
CA VAL A 192 12.31 13.79 -42.94
C VAL A 192 11.89 12.95 -41.72
N LYS A 193 10.84 13.41 -41.03
CA LYS A 193 10.35 12.80 -39.80
C LYS A 193 9.84 11.38 -40.04
N ALA A 194 9.20 11.13 -41.19
CA ALA A 194 8.66 9.82 -41.49
C ALA A 194 9.76 8.78 -41.69
N TYR A 195 10.84 9.10 -42.42
CA TYR A 195 11.95 8.16 -42.60
C TYR A 195 12.63 7.83 -41.28
N HIS A 196 12.86 8.84 -40.43
CA HIS A 196 13.44 8.59 -39.10
C HIS A 196 12.58 7.63 -38.27
N GLU A 197 11.25 7.81 -38.28
CA GLU A 197 10.30 6.91 -37.60
C GLU A 197 10.30 5.49 -38.19
N VAL A 198 10.49 5.33 -39.50
CA VAL A 198 10.68 4.01 -40.13
C VAL A 198 12.00 3.37 -39.69
N GLY A 199 13.07 4.15 -39.58
CA GLY A 199 14.35 3.68 -39.02
C GLY A 199 14.21 3.21 -37.56
N ARG A 200 13.51 3.98 -36.73
CA ARG A 200 13.19 3.59 -35.33
C ARG A 200 12.38 2.30 -35.27
N ALA A 201 11.40 2.14 -36.16
CA ALA A 201 10.60 0.93 -36.25
C ALA A 201 11.47 -0.28 -36.63
N MET A 202 12.36 -0.12 -37.61
CA MET A 202 13.27 -1.19 -38.01
C MET A 202 14.27 -1.57 -36.91
N ALA A 203 14.80 -0.58 -36.19
CA ALA A 203 15.69 -0.83 -35.05
C ALA A 203 14.98 -1.60 -33.93
N THR A 204 13.71 -1.26 -33.66
CA THR A 204 12.89 -1.95 -32.65
C THR A 204 12.57 -3.39 -33.08
N LEU A 205 12.24 -3.59 -34.36
CA LEU A 205 12.00 -4.91 -34.93
C LEU A 205 13.25 -5.80 -34.86
N LEU A 206 14.43 -5.25 -35.15
CA LEU A 206 15.71 -5.97 -35.04
C LEU A 206 16.15 -6.23 -33.60
N THR A 207 15.60 -5.55 -32.59
CA THR A 207 15.84 -5.89 -31.19
C THR A 207 15.00 -7.04 -30.66
N ASP A 208 13.90 -7.39 -31.34
CA ASP A 208 13.01 -8.47 -30.92
C ASP A 208 13.65 -9.86 -31.13
N GLU A 209 13.48 -10.76 -30.15
CA GLU A 209 14.10 -12.08 -30.17
C GLU A 209 13.43 -13.05 -31.15
N LEU A 210 12.12 -12.89 -31.41
CA LEU A 210 11.40 -13.72 -32.38
C LEU A 210 11.78 -13.30 -33.79
N PHE A 211 11.74 -11.99 -34.08
CA PHE A 211 12.13 -11.47 -35.39
C PHE A 211 13.60 -11.74 -35.70
N GLN A 212 14.52 -11.63 -34.73
CA GLN A 212 15.93 -12.00 -34.95
C GLN A 212 16.11 -13.46 -35.38
N ARG A 213 15.31 -14.38 -34.82
CA ARG A 213 15.35 -15.80 -35.21
C ARG A 213 14.86 -15.97 -36.66
N VAL A 214 13.73 -15.35 -37.00
CA VAL A 214 13.19 -15.35 -38.36
C VAL A 214 14.19 -14.73 -39.34
N ALA A 215 14.77 -13.58 -39.02
CA ALA A 215 15.71 -12.88 -39.89
C ALA A 215 17.02 -13.64 -40.13
N ARG A 216 17.46 -14.47 -39.19
CA ARG A 216 18.61 -15.37 -39.38
C ARG A 216 18.29 -16.57 -40.27
N GLN A 217 17.05 -17.05 -40.25
CA GLN A 217 16.61 -18.25 -40.98
C GLN A 217 15.97 -17.94 -42.34
N ALA A 218 15.54 -16.70 -42.58
CA ALA A 218 14.81 -16.31 -43.78
C ALA A 218 15.57 -16.64 -45.07
N GLU A 219 14.95 -17.32 -46.01
CA GLU A 219 15.50 -17.55 -47.35
C GLU A 219 14.86 -16.62 -48.36
N HIS A 220 13.61 -16.22 -48.10
CA HIS A 220 12.81 -15.38 -48.98
C HIS A 220 12.38 -14.09 -48.28
N ARG A 221 11.86 -13.13 -49.06
CA ARG A 221 11.39 -11.84 -48.53
C ARG A 221 10.12 -12.00 -47.71
N GLU A 222 9.32 -13.00 -48.05
CA GLU A 222 8.05 -13.35 -47.43
C GLU A 222 8.25 -13.73 -45.96
N ASP A 223 9.31 -14.48 -45.64
CA ASP A 223 9.62 -14.89 -44.26
C ASP A 223 9.81 -13.68 -43.32
N LEU A 224 10.47 -12.63 -43.82
CA LEU A 224 10.68 -11.40 -43.07
C LEU A 224 9.39 -10.58 -42.92
N ILE A 225 8.52 -10.61 -43.94
CA ILE A 225 7.20 -9.98 -43.86
C ILE A 225 6.33 -10.71 -42.83
N THR A 226 6.31 -12.05 -42.85
CA THR A 226 5.60 -12.87 -41.87
C THR A 226 6.15 -12.67 -40.46
N GLY A 227 7.47 -12.59 -40.30
CA GLY A 227 8.10 -12.27 -39.01
C GLY A 227 7.68 -10.90 -38.48
N MET A 228 7.54 -9.91 -39.35
CA MET A 228 7.04 -8.59 -38.96
C MET A 228 5.54 -8.60 -38.65
N GLU A 229 4.72 -9.40 -39.36
CA GLU A 229 3.30 -9.58 -39.02
C GLU A 229 3.12 -10.22 -37.63
N ALA A 230 3.90 -11.26 -37.31
CA ALA A 230 3.91 -11.85 -35.97
C ALA A 230 4.30 -10.83 -34.89
N PHE A 231 5.26 -9.95 -35.19
CA PHE A 231 5.61 -8.84 -34.30
C PHE A 231 4.45 -7.84 -34.13
N LEU A 232 3.73 -7.50 -35.21
CA LEU A 232 2.58 -6.59 -35.15
C LEU A 232 1.44 -7.16 -34.29
N ASP A 233 1.21 -8.47 -34.29
CA ASP A 233 0.20 -9.13 -33.47
C ASP A 233 0.48 -9.04 -31.97
N GLU A 234 1.76 -8.92 -31.57
CA GLU A 234 2.17 -8.77 -30.17
C GLU A 234 2.16 -7.30 -29.69
N LEU A 235 2.08 -6.33 -30.60
CA LEU A 235 2.12 -4.92 -30.24
C LEU A 235 0.84 -4.47 -29.52
N THR A 236 1.01 -3.66 -28.48
CA THR A 236 -0.09 -3.01 -27.77
C THR A 236 -0.27 -1.59 -28.31
N VAL A 237 -1.47 -1.28 -28.82
CA VAL A 237 -1.79 0.05 -29.37
C VAL A 237 -2.24 1.00 -28.25
N LEU A 238 -1.59 2.16 -28.16
CA LEU A 238 -1.92 3.20 -27.18
C LEU A 238 -2.84 4.25 -27.82
N PRO A 239 -3.92 4.70 -27.12
CA PRO A 239 -4.83 5.70 -27.66
C PRO A 239 -4.17 7.09 -27.71
N PRO A 240 -4.24 7.82 -28.84
CA PRO A 240 -3.47 9.05 -29.06
C PRO A 240 -3.92 10.26 -28.23
N ARG A 241 -5.14 10.26 -27.68
CA ARG A 241 -5.72 11.42 -26.98
C ARG A 241 -5.25 11.62 -25.53
N LYS A 242 -4.55 10.65 -24.93
CA LYS A 242 -4.16 10.69 -23.51
C LYS A 242 -2.65 10.63 -23.27
N LEU A 243 -1.84 10.53 -24.32
CA LEU A 243 -0.40 10.30 -24.20
C LEU A 243 0.35 11.27 -25.10
N ASP A 244 1.21 12.09 -24.50
CA ASP A 244 2.15 12.92 -25.26
C ASP A 244 3.17 12.00 -25.94
N PRO A 245 3.43 12.14 -27.26
CA PRO A 245 4.41 11.33 -27.98
C PRO A 245 5.85 11.45 -27.44
N SER A 246 6.10 12.49 -26.64
CA SER A 246 7.37 12.77 -25.96
C SER A 246 7.44 12.19 -24.55
N ALA A 247 6.32 11.71 -23.99
CA ALA A 247 6.28 11.08 -22.67
C ALA A 247 7.03 9.75 -22.71
N ARG A 248 8.16 9.69 -22.01
CA ARG A 248 9.05 8.52 -21.97
C ARG A 248 8.47 7.49 -21.02
N ILE A 249 8.03 6.34 -21.53
CA ILE A 249 7.55 5.24 -20.69
C ILE A 249 8.77 4.49 -20.13
N PRO A 250 9.00 4.50 -18.81
CA PRO A 250 10.11 3.76 -18.23
C PRO A 250 9.90 2.24 -18.43
N PRO A 251 10.98 1.47 -18.61
CA PRO A 251 10.89 0.03 -18.78
C PRO A 251 10.28 -0.62 -17.53
N LEU A 252 9.32 -1.53 -17.74
CA LEU A 252 8.75 -2.33 -16.68
C LEU A 252 9.86 -3.22 -16.08
N SER A 253 9.98 -3.19 -14.75
CA SER A 253 11.03 -3.90 -14.01
C SER A 253 10.93 -5.43 -14.11
N CYS A 254 9.86 -5.95 -14.71
CA CYS A 254 9.60 -7.37 -14.91
C CYS A 254 9.04 -7.59 -16.31
N LEU A 255 9.85 -8.14 -17.21
CA LEU A 255 9.34 -8.73 -18.45
C LEU A 255 8.69 -10.07 -18.10
N PRO A 256 7.40 -10.31 -18.42
CA PRO A 256 6.85 -11.65 -18.31
C PRO A 256 7.63 -12.57 -19.26
N SER A 257 8.14 -13.68 -18.73
CA SER A 257 8.85 -14.69 -19.53
C SER A 257 7.99 -15.15 -20.71
N PRO A 258 8.54 -15.26 -21.93
CA PRO A 258 7.78 -15.62 -23.14
C PRO A 258 7.15 -17.02 -23.13
N HIS A 259 7.45 -17.87 -22.14
CA HIS A 259 6.92 -19.23 -22.03
C HIS A 259 5.48 -19.37 -21.55
N ARG A 260 4.75 -18.28 -21.27
CA ARG A 260 3.35 -18.36 -20.80
C ARG A 260 2.28 -18.01 -21.83
N ARG A 261 2.63 -17.87 -23.11
CA ARG A 261 1.68 -17.52 -24.19
C ARG A 261 1.60 -18.53 -25.34
N THR A 262 2.11 -19.74 -25.14
CA THR A 262 1.93 -20.86 -26.08
C THR A 262 1.22 -22.01 -25.38
N THR A 263 -0.08 -21.83 -25.11
CA THR A 263 -0.99 -22.92 -24.71
C THR A 263 -2.20 -22.93 -25.62
N VAL A 264 -1.97 -23.29 -26.89
CA VAL A 264 -2.89 -24.08 -27.72
C VAL A 264 -1.98 -25.02 -28.54
N HIS A 265 -2.21 -26.33 -28.37
CA HIS A 265 -1.49 -27.52 -28.87
C HIS A 265 -1.00 -27.49 -30.35
N PRO A 266 0.01 -28.31 -30.77
CA PRO A 266 0.10 -29.78 -30.58
C PRO A 266 1.46 -30.30 -30.05
N LEU A 267 1.48 -31.20 -29.06
CA LEU A 267 1.61 -32.69 -29.13
C LEU A 267 2.98 -33.22 -29.60
N ASP A 268 3.57 -34.06 -28.73
CA ASP A 268 4.68 -35.01 -28.90
C ASP A 268 6.10 -34.52 -29.24
N ARG A 269 6.93 -34.42 -28.20
CA ARG A 269 8.16 -35.24 -28.09
C ARG A 269 8.71 -35.32 -26.66
N GLN A 270 8.65 -36.51 -26.09
CA GLN A 270 9.39 -36.90 -24.88
C GLN A 270 10.90 -36.93 -25.17
N SER A 271 11.71 -36.42 -24.24
CA SER A 271 13.02 -37.01 -23.93
C SER A 271 13.47 -36.64 -22.52
N HIS A 272 13.77 -37.69 -21.75
CA HIS A 272 14.38 -37.70 -20.43
C HIS A 272 15.77 -37.06 -20.37
N SER A 273 16.13 -36.49 -19.22
CA SER A 273 17.40 -36.78 -18.52
C SER A 273 17.48 -36.13 -17.13
N ASN A 274 17.83 -36.95 -16.13
CA ASN A 274 18.14 -36.61 -14.74
C ASN A 274 19.57 -36.06 -14.57
N GLY A 275 19.78 -35.31 -13.47
CA GLY A 275 21.03 -35.31 -12.69
C GLY A 275 21.82 -33.98 -12.66
N ASP A 276 21.78 -33.24 -11.55
CA ASP A 276 22.94 -33.12 -10.62
C ASP A 276 22.77 -32.01 -9.57
N MET A 277 23.19 -32.34 -8.35
CA MET A 277 23.27 -31.50 -7.16
C MET A 277 24.69 -30.93 -7.00
N ALA A 278 24.76 -29.66 -6.56
CA ALA A 278 25.65 -29.09 -5.55
C ALA A 278 26.51 -27.84 -5.94
N ALA A 279 26.54 -26.92 -4.95
CA ALA A 279 27.58 -25.94 -4.60
C ALA A 279 27.42 -24.45 -5.00
N ALA A 280 26.80 -23.70 -4.06
CA ALA A 280 27.30 -22.50 -3.37
C ALA A 280 27.68 -21.21 -4.13
N GLY A 281 27.10 -20.08 -3.66
CA GLY A 281 27.80 -18.79 -3.59
C GLY A 281 27.02 -17.56 -4.06
N ASP A 282 26.38 -16.86 -3.10
CA ASP A 282 26.02 -15.44 -3.05
C ASP A 282 25.92 -14.61 -4.35
N ARG A 283 24.70 -14.13 -4.63
CA ARG A 283 24.44 -12.71 -4.95
C ARG A 283 22.97 -12.36 -4.77
N ALA A 284 22.74 -11.41 -3.87
CA ALA A 284 21.45 -10.77 -3.61
C ALA A 284 20.91 -9.99 -4.83
N GLY A 285 19.59 -10.02 -5.05
CA GLY A 285 18.87 -9.04 -5.87
C GLY A 285 17.63 -9.51 -6.66
N LEU A 286 16.46 -9.40 -6.02
CA LEU A 286 15.10 -9.12 -6.54
C LEU A 286 14.39 -10.05 -7.56
N GLY A 287 13.22 -10.58 -7.16
CA GLY A 287 12.01 -9.88 -7.62
C GLY A 287 10.74 -10.59 -8.09
N HIS A 288 10.58 -11.93 -8.08
CA HIS A 288 9.26 -12.62 -7.94
C HIS A 288 9.41 -14.15 -7.94
N PRO A 289 9.37 -14.78 -6.74
CA PRO A 289 8.12 -15.36 -6.23
C PRO A 289 7.91 -15.20 -4.70
N CYS A 290 8.46 -14.15 -4.06
CA CYS A 290 8.51 -14.03 -2.58
C CYS A 290 7.21 -14.40 -1.84
N SER A 291 6.05 -13.77 -2.08
CA SER A 291 4.87 -14.09 -1.23
C SER A 291 4.37 -15.54 -1.33
N ARG A 292 4.74 -16.29 -2.38
CA ARG A 292 4.38 -17.70 -2.46
C ARG A 292 5.34 -18.54 -1.61
N GLU A 293 6.64 -18.29 -1.66
CA GLU A 293 7.62 -18.97 -0.79
C GLU A 293 7.41 -18.69 0.71
N GLU A 294 6.89 -17.51 1.08
CA GLU A 294 6.69 -17.11 2.48
C GLU A 294 5.68 -17.96 3.26
N LEU A 295 4.74 -18.61 2.57
CA LEU A 295 3.65 -19.40 3.16
C LEU A 295 3.79 -20.91 2.84
N GLU A 296 4.96 -21.34 2.36
CA GLU A 296 5.19 -22.75 2.00
C GLU A 296 5.27 -23.61 3.24
N ARG A 297 4.49 -24.69 3.23
CA ARG A 297 4.39 -25.61 4.35
C ARG A 297 5.75 -26.24 4.61
N THR A 298 6.27 -26.05 5.81
CA THR A 298 7.60 -26.53 6.21
C THR A 298 7.60 -28.00 6.57
N GLY A 299 6.43 -28.57 6.89
CA GLY A 299 6.27 -29.97 7.27
C GLY A 299 6.87 -30.32 8.64
N ARG A 300 7.31 -29.32 9.42
CA ARG A 300 7.84 -29.46 10.78
C ARG A 300 6.94 -28.70 11.75
N LEU A 301 6.69 -29.25 12.94
CA LEU A 301 5.96 -28.52 13.99
C LEU A 301 6.71 -27.22 14.32
N PHE A 302 5.98 -26.09 14.36
CA PHE A 302 6.53 -24.73 14.55
C PHE A 302 7.53 -24.24 13.50
N GLY A 303 7.64 -24.92 12.34
CA GLY A 303 8.56 -24.51 11.26
C GLY A 303 8.29 -23.10 10.74
N GLY A 304 7.02 -22.78 10.48
CA GLY A 304 6.57 -21.45 10.05
C GLY A 304 6.87 -20.35 11.06
N LEU A 305 6.59 -20.58 12.35
CA LEU A 305 6.84 -19.60 13.42
C LEU A 305 8.33 -19.24 13.53
N LEU A 306 9.21 -20.23 13.48
CA LEU A 306 10.65 -20.00 13.61
C LEU A 306 11.23 -19.25 12.39
N ARG A 307 10.66 -19.47 11.20
CA ARG A 307 11.00 -18.71 9.98
C ARG A 307 10.57 -17.25 10.08
N ASP A 308 9.36 -16.99 10.60
CA ASP A 308 8.85 -15.64 10.82
C ASP A 308 9.75 -14.87 11.80
N ILE A 309 10.10 -15.48 12.93
CA ILE A 309 11.02 -14.88 13.92
C ILE A 309 12.38 -14.59 13.31
N ARG A 310 12.99 -15.57 12.61
CA ARG A 310 14.32 -15.39 12.00
C ARG A 310 14.33 -14.28 10.95
N ARG A 311 13.25 -14.11 10.19
CA ARG A 311 13.14 -13.05 9.17
C ARG A 311 13.03 -11.66 9.81
N LYS A 312 12.36 -11.54 10.96
CA LYS A 312 11.98 -10.26 11.57
C LYS A 312 12.93 -9.76 12.65
N ALA A 313 13.62 -10.68 13.34
CA ALA A 313 14.63 -10.36 14.34
C ALA A 313 15.61 -9.21 13.95
N PRO A 314 16.18 -9.15 12.72
CA PRO A 314 17.12 -8.07 12.38
C PRO A 314 16.47 -6.68 12.21
N TRP A 315 15.15 -6.61 11.96
CA TRP A 315 14.46 -5.35 11.67
C TRP A 315 13.99 -4.61 12.92
N TYR A 316 13.79 -5.30 14.05
CA TYR A 316 13.31 -4.67 15.30
C TYR A 316 14.15 -3.46 15.74
N GLY A 317 15.48 -3.52 15.60
CA GLY A 317 16.35 -2.40 15.96
C GLY A 317 16.19 -1.18 15.03
N SER A 318 15.96 -1.41 13.73
CA SER A 318 15.71 -0.33 12.77
C SER A 318 14.35 0.33 12.98
N ASP A 319 13.34 -0.41 13.44
CA ASP A 319 11.96 0.07 13.61
C ASP A 319 11.88 1.20 14.65
N PHE A 320 12.64 1.10 15.75
CA PHE A 320 12.70 2.16 16.77
C PHE A 320 13.37 3.45 16.25
N SER A 321 14.32 3.33 15.31
CA SER A 321 14.98 4.50 14.71
C SER A 321 14.09 5.17 13.66
N ASP A 322 13.36 4.37 12.87
CA ASP A 322 12.40 4.86 11.87
C ASP A 322 11.21 5.61 12.50
N ALA A 323 10.86 5.28 13.75
CA ALA A 323 9.76 5.87 14.49
C ALA A 323 9.97 7.35 14.86
N LEU A 324 11.20 7.88 14.86
CA LEU A 324 11.52 9.24 15.31
C LEU A 324 11.11 10.36 14.33
N HIS A 325 10.32 10.06 13.30
CA HIS A 325 9.88 11.04 12.31
C HIS A 325 8.62 11.80 12.76
N PRO A 326 8.46 13.12 12.47
CA PRO A 326 7.31 13.92 12.90
C PRO A 326 5.94 13.40 12.42
N GLN A 327 5.87 12.78 11.24
CA GLN A 327 4.66 12.07 10.74
C GLN A 327 4.19 10.96 11.68
N CYS A 328 5.10 10.29 12.40
CA CYS A 328 4.73 9.24 13.33
C CYS A 328 4.04 9.84 14.57
N LEU A 329 4.42 11.06 14.99
CA LEU A 329 3.76 11.75 16.11
C LEU A 329 2.29 12.07 15.81
N SER A 330 1.99 12.55 14.61
CA SER A 330 0.59 12.80 14.20
C SER A 330 -0.22 11.50 14.12
N ALA A 331 0.38 10.43 13.59
CA ALA A 331 -0.23 9.11 13.55
C ALA A 331 -0.54 8.57 14.96
N VAL A 332 0.41 8.67 15.90
CA VAL A 332 0.23 8.23 17.30
C VAL A 332 -0.94 8.96 17.96
N LEU A 333 -1.01 10.28 17.84
CA LEU A 333 -2.09 11.07 18.43
C LEU A 333 -3.46 10.73 17.83
N TYR A 334 -3.53 10.58 16.50
CA TYR A 334 -4.77 10.23 15.81
C TYR A 334 -5.27 8.84 16.23
N ILE A 335 -4.38 7.85 16.18
CA ILE A 335 -4.71 6.46 16.53
C ILE A 335 -5.02 6.31 18.02
N TYR A 336 -4.37 7.09 18.89
CA TYR A 336 -4.73 7.15 20.31
C TYR A 336 -6.19 7.58 20.50
N LEU A 337 -6.62 8.69 19.89
CA LEU A 337 -8.01 9.14 20.00
C LEU A 337 -9.01 8.12 19.44
N ALA A 338 -8.66 7.48 18.31
CA ALA A 338 -9.50 6.44 17.71
C ALA A 338 -9.62 5.20 18.61
N THR A 339 -8.51 4.72 19.17
CA THR A 339 -8.49 3.54 20.04
C THR A 339 -9.16 3.78 21.39
N VAL A 340 -8.98 4.95 22.00
CA VAL A 340 -9.67 5.33 23.25
C VAL A 340 -11.18 5.40 23.05
N THR A 341 -11.64 6.04 21.97
CA THR A 341 -13.06 6.12 21.64
C THR A 341 -13.65 4.73 21.41
N ASN A 342 -12.92 3.86 20.70
CA ASN A 342 -13.34 2.49 20.48
C ASN A 342 -13.41 1.70 21.79
N ALA A 343 -12.40 1.80 22.65
CA ALA A 343 -12.36 1.11 23.93
C ALA A 343 -13.52 1.52 24.86
N ILE A 344 -13.89 2.81 24.88
CA ILE A 344 -14.97 3.33 25.72
C ILE A 344 -16.34 2.92 25.18
N THR A 345 -16.57 3.05 23.88
CA THR A 345 -17.85 2.66 23.26
C THR A 345 -18.10 1.15 23.40
N PHE A 346 -17.10 0.31 23.08
CA PHE A 346 -17.22 -1.14 23.28
C PHE A 346 -17.28 -1.53 24.76
N GLY A 347 -16.52 -0.85 25.63
CA GLY A 347 -16.56 -1.10 27.06
C GLY A 347 -17.91 -0.75 27.70
N GLY A 348 -18.58 0.31 27.23
CA GLY A 348 -19.94 0.68 27.67
C GLY A 348 -20.97 -0.35 27.22
N MET A 349 -20.96 -0.71 25.93
CA MET A 349 -21.86 -1.74 25.39
C MET A 349 -21.64 -3.11 26.07
N LEU A 350 -20.41 -3.42 26.45
CA LEU A 350 -20.06 -4.63 27.18
C LEU A 350 -20.54 -4.58 28.64
N GLY A 351 -20.44 -3.43 29.29
CA GLY A 351 -21.00 -3.18 30.62
C GLY A 351 -22.51 -3.41 30.66
N ASP A 352 -23.23 -2.83 29.70
CA ASP A 352 -24.68 -3.00 29.57
C ASP A 352 -25.06 -4.45 29.30
N ALA A 353 -24.29 -5.15 28.46
CA ALA A 353 -24.56 -6.54 28.10
C ALA A 353 -24.24 -7.55 29.22
N THR A 354 -23.33 -7.22 30.12
CA THR A 354 -22.83 -8.14 31.17
C THR A 354 -23.25 -7.73 32.59
N ALA A 355 -24.25 -6.86 32.71
CA ALA A 355 -24.71 -6.31 33.99
C ALA A 355 -23.54 -5.78 34.86
N ASN A 356 -22.62 -5.04 34.24
CA ASN A 356 -21.42 -4.46 34.85
C ASN A 356 -20.41 -5.46 35.45
N MET A 357 -20.44 -6.74 35.04
CA MET A 357 -19.37 -7.71 35.36
C MET A 357 -18.06 -7.40 34.63
N GLN A 358 -18.16 -6.72 33.48
CA GLN A 358 -17.03 -6.22 32.69
C GLN A 358 -17.43 -4.91 32.03
N GLY A 359 -16.67 -3.83 32.27
CA GLY A 359 -17.07 -2.49 31.86
C GLY A 359 -16.02 -1.73 31.07
N VAL A 360 -16.15 -0.40 31.12
CA VAL A 360 -15.31 0.55 30.39
C VAL A 360 -13.85 0.49 30.85
N LEU A 361 -13.61 0.35 32.15
CA LEU A 361 -12.25 0.36 32.69
C LEU A 361 -11.47 -0.90 32.29
N GLU A 362 -12.08 -2.08 32.37
CA GLU A 362 -11.46 -3.33 31.95
C GLU A 362 -11.15 -3.31 30.44
N SER A 363 -12.05 -2.71 29.64
CA SER A 363 -11.82 -2.50 28.21
C SER A 363 -10.64 -1.56 27.93
N PHE A 364 -10.49 -0.49 28.71
CA PHE A 364 -9.39 0.45 28.56
C PHE A 364 -8.04 -0.19 28.96
N LEU A 365 -7.98 -0.80 30.15
CA LEU A 365 -6.77 -1.45 30.65
C LEU A 365 -6.35 -2.62 29.76
N GLY A 366 -7.31 -3.43 29.32
CA GLY A 366 -7.01 -4.55 28.43
C GLY A 366 -6.52 -4.11 27.07
N THR A 367 -7.04 -3.01 26.50
CA THR A 367 -6.55 -2.48 25.23
C THR A 367 -5.11 -1.99 25.38
N ALA A 368 -4.80 -1.28 26.47
CA ALA A 368 -3.45 -0.80 26.74
C ALA A 368 -2.45 -1.95 26.94
N PHE A 369 -2.82 -2.97 27.72
CA PHE A 369 -1.97 -4.12 28.00
C PHE A 369 -1.76 -5.00 26.75
N ALA A 370 -2.85 -5.41 26.10
CA ALA A 370 -2.79 -6.27 24.92
C ALA A 370 -2.11 -5.58 23.75
N GLY A 371 -2.41 -4.29 23.52
CA GLY A 371 -1.75 -3.48 22.51
C GLY A 371 -0.24 -3.34 22.76
N SER A 372 0.19 -3.08 23.99
CA SER A 372 1.62 -2.93 24.32
C SER A 372 2.43 -4.20 24.06
N ILE A 373 1.93 -5.35 24.53
CA ILE A 373 2.60 -6.63 24.33
C ILE A 373 2.58 -7.03 22.85
N PHE A 374 1.46 -6.85 22.17
CA PHE A 374 1.36 -7.18 20.76
C PHE A 374 2.30 -6.31 19.91
N CYS A 375 2.34 -5.00 20.10
CA CYS A 375 3.23 -4.14 19.31
C CYS A 375 4.73 -4.45 19.53
N LEU A 376 5.12 -4.99 20.70
CA LEU A 376 6.51 -5.35 21.00
C LEU A 376 6.94 -6.70 20.41
N PHE A 377 6.05 -7.69 20.36
CA PHE A 377 6.38 -9.07 19.97
C PHE A 377 5.71 -9.55 18.68
N SER A 378 4.78 -8.76 18.12
CA SER A 378 4.08 -9.11 16.88
C SER A 378 5.01 -9.05 15.69
N GLY A 379 4.64 -9.81 14.68
CA GLY A 379 5.23 -9.72 13.39
C GLY A 379 4.80 -8.46 12.61
N GLN A 380 3.52 -8.09 12.68
CA GLN A 380 3.04 -6.91 11.98
C GLN A 380 2.59 -5.84 12.99
N PRO A 381 3.50 -4.98 13.49
CA PRO A 381 3.19 -3.96 14.50
C PRO A 381 2.29 -2.84 13.96
N LEU A 382 2.07 -2.77 12.65
CA LEU A 382 1.06 -1.87 12.06
C LEU A 382 -0.38 -2.27 12.45
N THR A 383 -0.58 -3.52 12.86
CA THR A 383 -1.87 -4.07 13.25
C THR A 383 -2.19 -3.68 14.69
N ILE A 384 -3.37 -3.11 14.91
CA ILE A 384 -3.82 -2.65 16.22
C ILE A 384 -4.87 -3.60 16.75
N LEU A 385 -4.67 -4.07 17.99
CA LEU A 385 -5.65 -4.91 18.68
C LEU A 385 -6.74 -4.06 19.32
N SER A 386 -8.00 -4.47 19.14
CA SER A 386 -9.14 -3.87 19.81
C SER A 386 -10.28 -4.89 19.98
N SER A 387 -11.29 -4.52 20.75
CA SER A 387 -12.52 -5.33 20.84
C SER A 387 -13.30 -5.18 19.53
N THR A 388 -13.82 -6.29 19.01
CA THR A 388 -14.58 -6.33 17.76
C THR A 388 -16.04 -6.66 18.01
N GLY A 389 -16.92 -6.25 17.09
CA GLY A 389 -18.36 -6.52 17.18
C GLY A 389 -18.71 -8.00 17.34
N PRO A 390 -18.12 -8.93 16.55
CA PRO A 390 -18.39 -10.36 16.71
C PRO A 390 -18.03 -10.91 18.09
N VAL A 391 -16.91 -10.46 18.67
CA VAL A 391 -16.50 -10.85 20.02
C VAL A 391 -17.52 -10.33 21.03
N LEU A 392 -17.97 -9.07 20.93
CA LEU A 392 -19.01 -8.51 21.81
C LEU A 392 -20.32 -9.31 21.76
N VAL A 393 -20.77 -9.71 20.56
CA VAL A 393 -22.00 -10.51 20.40
C VAL A 393 -21.84 -11.87 21.08
N PHE A 394 -20.69 -12.51 20.89
CA PHE A 394 -20.38 -13.78 21.56
C PHE A 394 -20.39 -13.64 23.08
N GLU A 395 -19.79 -12.57 23.62
CA GLU A 395 -19.78 -12.29 25.07
C GLU A 395 -21.19 -12.11 25.64
N ARG A 396 -22.06 -11.39 24.92
CA ARG A 396 -23.46 -11.22 25.32
C ARG A 396 -24.21 -12.56 25.37
N LEU A 397 -24.00 -13.41 24.36
CA LEU A 397 -24.61 -14.74 24.32
C LEU A 397 -24.05 -15.63 25.45
N LEU A 398 -22.75 -15.54 25.70
CA LEU A 398 -22.08 -16.27 26.77
C LEU A 398 -22.63 -15.87 28.15
N PHE A 399 -22.83 -14.57 28.37
CA PHE A 399 -23.41 -14.05 29.60
C PHE A 399 -24.87 -14.50 29.79
N SER A 400 -25.71 -14.39 28.75
CA SER A 400 -27.10 -14.88 28.79
C SER A 400 -27.16 -16.38 29.10
N PHE A 401 -26.33 -17.19 28.43
CA PHE A 401 -26.25 -18.63 28.67
C PHE A 401 -25.79 -18.95 30.10
N SER A 402 -24.80 -18.21 30.61
CA SER A 402 -24.34 -18.35 31.99
C SER A 402 -25.44 -18.04 33.00
N GLN A 403 -26.26 -17.03 32.73
CA GLN A 403 -27.38 -16.63 33.59
C GLN A 403 -28.50 -17.67 33.57
N ASP A 404 -28.86 -18.20 32.40
CA ASP A 404 -29.90 -19.22 32.23
C ASP A 404 -29.55 -20.53 32.94
N HIS A 405 -28.26 -20.88 32.97
CA HIS A 405 -27.75 -22.10 33.61
C HIS A 405 -27.15 -21.87 35.01
N SER A 406 -27.27 -20.67 35.58
CA SER A 406 -26.71 -20.30 36.89
C SER A 406 -25.21 -20.62 37.07
N LEU A 407 -24.43 -20.48 35.99
CA LEU A 407 -22.97 -20.65 36.01
C LEU A 407 -22.28 -19.32 36.33
N ASP A 408 -21.13 -19.39 36.99
CA ASP A 408 -20.26 -18.23 37.16
C ASP A 408 -19.61 -17.84 35.83
N TYR A 409 -20.02 -16.68 35.31
CA TYR A 409 -19.60 -16.17 34.00
C TYR A 409 -18.08 -16.03 33.87
N LEU A 410 -17.39 -15.52 34.90
CA LEU A 410 -15.94 -15.27 34.83
C LEU A 410 -15.11 -16.56 34.79
N GLU A 411 -15.50 -17.56 35.59
CA GLU A 411 -14.85 -18.87 35.58
C GLU A 411 -15.11 -19.59 34.25
N PHE A 412 -16.35 -19.52 33.74
CA PHE A 412 -16.68 -20.10 32.44
C PHE A 412 -15.89 -19.44 31.30
N ARG A 413 -15.77 -18.11 31.32
CA ARG A 413 -14.93 -17.34 30.40
C ARG A 413 -13.46 -17.76 30.46
N LEU A 414 -12.90 -17.96 31.66
CA LEU A 414 -11.51 -18.38 31.84
C LEU A 414 -11.23 -19.71 31.15
N TRP A 415 -12.10 -20.70 31.33
CA TRP A 415 -11.94 -22.02 30.69
C TRP A 415 -12.06 -21.95 29.17
N ILE A 416 -13.02 -21.17 28.64
CA ILE A 416 -13.11 -20.92 27.19
C ILE A 416 -11.81 -20.32 26.67
N GLY A 417 -11.30 -19.27 27.33
CA GLY A 417 -10.06 -18.60 26.95
C GLY A 417 -8.82 -19.51 26.94
N LEU A 418 -8.72 -20.43 27.92
CA LEU A 418 -7.64 -21.43 27.96
C LEU A 418 -7.74 -22.43 26.80
N TRP A 419 -8.94 -22.91 26.46
CA TRP A 419 -9.14 -23.77 25.29
C TRP A 419 -8.83 -23.05 23.98
N VAL A 420 -9.20 -21.77 23.87
CA VAL A 420 -8.90 -20.93 22.70
C VAL A 420 -7.39 -20.77 22.52
N ALA A 421 -6.65 -20.51 23.60
CA ALA A 421 -5.20 -20.44 23.55
C ALA A 421 -4.57 -21.78 23.15
N SER A 422 -5.11 -22.90 23.65
CA SER A 422 -4.70 -24.25 23.28
C SER A 422 -4.91 -24.53 21.79
N PHE A 423 -6.13 -24.29 21.28
CA PHE A 423 -6.43 -24.45 19.85
C PHE A 423 -5.63 -23.48 18.97
N GLY A 424 -5.43 -22.25 19.41
CA GLY A 424 -4.56 -21.27 18.75
C GLY A 424 -3.12 -21.78 18.61
N MET A 425 -2.57 -22.38 19.68
CA MET A 425 -1.25 -23.02 19.64
C MET A 425 -1.20 -24.18 18.66
N VAL A 426 -2.25 -25.01 18.60
CA VAL A 426 -2.37 -26.11 17.62
C VAL A 426 -2.42 -25.57 16.19
N LEU A 427 -3.14 -24.48 15.92
CA LEU A 427 -3.19 -23.84 14.60
C LEU A 427 -1.83 -23.28 14.18
N VAL A 428 -1.09 -22.68 15.12
CA VAL A 428 0.30 -22.22 14.88
C VAL A 428 1.21 -23.41 14.59
N ALA A 429 1.13 -24.48 15.38
CA ALA A 429 1.96 -25.67 15.25
C ALA A 429 1.70 -26.44 13.94
N THR A 430 0.45 -26.49 13.49
CA THR A 430 0.03 -27.18 12.24
C THR A 430 0.22 -26.35 10.97
N GLU A 431 0.72 -25.12 11.12
CA GLU A 431 0.94 -24.15 10.03
C GLU A 431 -0.35 -23.77 9.29
N ALA A 432 -1.45 -23.54 10.04
CA ALA A 432 -2.76 -23.20 9.48
C ALA A 432 -2.78 -21.88 8.68
N SER A 433 -1.79 -21.00 8.85
CA SER A 433 -1.65 -19.78 8.04
C SER A 433 -1.54 -20.08 6.53
N HIS A 434 -1.20 -21.31 6.11
CA HIS A 434 -1.21 -21.68 4.70
C HIS A 434 -2.59 -21.46 4.04
N LEU A 435 -3.69 -21.57 4.82
CA LEU A 435 -5.05 -21.34 4.33
C LEU A 435 -5.24 -19.92 3.80
N VAL A 436 -4.40 -18.97 4.24
CA VAL A 436 -4.40 -17.58 3.78
C VAL A 436 -4.22 -17.48 2.26
N ARG A 437 -3.52 -18.43 1.64
CA ARG A 437 -3.31 -18.45 0.18
C ARG A 437 -4.60 -18.61 -0.63
N TYR A 438 -5.66 -19.12 -0.01
CA TYR A 438 -6.96 -19.27 -0.65
C TYR A 438 -7.79 -17.99 -0.61
N PHE A 439 -7.41 -17.00 0.20
CA PHE A 439 -8.01 -15.68 0.10
C PHE A 439 -7.58 -15.04 -1.22
N THR A 440 -8.58 -14.71 -2.03
CA THR A 440 -8.39 -14.02 -3.30
C THR A 440 -8.66 -12.55 -3.12
N ARG A 441 -8.19 -11.74 -4.06
CA ARG A 441 -8.47 -10.30 -4.09
C ARG A 441 -9.97 -9.97 -3.98
N PHE A 442 -10.84 -10.81 -4.57
CA PHE A 442 -12.29 -10.63 -4.50
C PHE A 442 -12.80 -10.76 -3.05
N THR A 443 -12.34 -11.77 -2.31
CA THR A 443 -12.75 -11.96 -0.90
C THR A 443 -12.23 -10.86 0.00
N GLU A 444 -11.01 -10.37 -0.24
CA GLU A 444 -10.40 -9.27 0.53
C GLU A 444 -11.15 -7.95 0.32
N GLU A 445 -11.40 -7.55 -0.94
CA GLU A 445 -12.11 -6.31 -1.26
C GLU A 445 -13.58 -6.40 -0.80
N GLY A 446 -14.22 -7.56 -0.92
CA GLY A 446 -15.57 -7.80 -0.40
C GLY A 446 -15.65 -7.67 1.12
N PHE A 447 -14.69 -8.22 1.86
CA PHE A 447 -14.65 -8.12 3.32
C PHE A 447 -14.37 -6.68 3.78
N CYS A 448 -13.44 -5.97 3.11
CA CYS A 448 -13.17 -4.57 3.40
C CYS A 448 -14.40 -3.69 3.16
N ALA A 449 -15.16 -3.93 2.08
CA ALA A 449 -16.41 -3.22 1.81
C ALA A 449 -17.47 -3.51 2.88
N LEU A 450 -17.62 -4.78 3.29
CA LEU A 450 -18.56 -5.19 4.32
C LEU A 450 -18.27 -4.52 5.67
N ILE A 451 -17.01 -4.54 6.12
CA ILE A 451 -16.63 -3.91 7.38
C ILE A 451 -16.84 -2.39 7.31
N SER A 452 -16.49 -1.76 6.19
CA SER A 452 -16.70 -0.33 6.00
C SER A 452 -18.19 0.03 6.11
N LEU A 453 -19.07 -0.78 5.52
CA LEU A 453 -20.52 -0.61 5.61
C LEU A 453 -21.03 -0.78 7.05
N ILE A 454 -20.54 -1.81 7.76
CA ILE A 454 -20.91 -2.06 9.16
C ILE A 454 -20.51 -0.88 10.05
N PHE A 455 -19.30 -0.34 9.89
CA PHE A 455 -18.81 0.77 10.70
C PHE A 455 -19.59 2.07 10.44
N ILE A 456 -19.91 2.36 9.17
CA ILE A 456 -20.78 3.50 8.81
C ILE A 456 -22.17 3.31 9.44
N TYR A 457 -22.76 2.12 9.31
CA TYR A 457 -24.07 1.82 9.89
C TYR A 457 -24.06 1.96 11.42
N ASP A 458 -23.04 1.45 12.11
CA ASP A 458 -22.92 1.55 13.56
C ASP A 458 -22.80 3.01 14.02
N SER A 459 -22.06 3.85 13.29
CA SER A 459 -21.97 5.29 13.60
C SER A 459 -23.33 6.00 13.49
N LEU A 460 -24.12 5.69 12.46
CA LEU A 460 -25.46 6.24 12.27
C LEU A 460 -26.45 5.71 13.30
N LYS A 461 -26.37 4.42 13.63
CA LYS A 461 -27.20 3.78 14.64
C LYS A 461 -26.99 4.42 16.02
N LYS A 462 -25.73 4.71 16.40
CA LYS A 462 -25.42 5.39 17.66
C LYS A 462 -25.98 6.83 17.68
N MET A 463 -25.90 7.54 16.56
CA MET A 463 -26.50 8.88 16.43
C MET A 463 -28.02 8.83 16.59
N MET A 464 -28.68 7.85 15.97
CA MET A 464 -30.13 7.66 16.09
C MET A 464 -30.53 7.25 17.52
N SER A 465 -29.78 6.36 18.15
CA SER A 465 -30.02 5.97 19.55
C SER A 465 -29.88 7.15 20.51
N LEU A 466 -29.00 8.10 20.21
CA LEU A 466 -28.89 9.35 20.96
C LEU A 466 -30.13 10.23 20.74
N ALA A 467 -30.65 10.27 19.51
CA ALA A 467 -31.88 11.00 19.18
C ALA A 467 -33.11 10.44 19.90
N ASP A 468 -33.17 9.13 20.12
CA ASP A 468 -34.22 8.48 20.90
C ASP A 468 -34.07 8.75 22.40
N ALA A 469 -32.84 8.82 22.92
CA ALA A 469 -32.56 9.14 24.33
C ALA A 469 -32.90 10.60 24.70
N PHE A 470 -32.75 11.51 23.74
CA PHE A 470 -33.06 12.93 23.88
C PHE A 470 -34.05 13.35 22.78
N PRO A 471 -35.35 13.00 22.86
CA PRO A 471 -36.30 13.30 21.78
C PRO A 471 -36.34 14.80 21.44
N ILE A 472 -36.85 15.17 20.26
CA ILE A 472 -37.10 16.57 19.85
C ILE A 472 -38.59 16.91 20.07
N ASN A 473 -38.87 18.06 20.68
CA ASN A 473 -40.23 18.52 20.91
C ASN A 473 -40.73 19.27 19.69
N TRP A 474 -41.45 18.56 18.82
CA TRP A 474 -42.03 19.11 17.60
C TRP A 474 -43.22 20.06 17.84
N GLN A 475 -43.76 20.12 19.06
CA GLN A 475 -44.94 20.90 19.44
C GLN A 475 -44.57 22.24 20.11
N TYR A 476 -43.44 22.82 19.73
CA TYR A 476 -42.99 24.11 20.27
C TYR A 476 -43.91 25.26 19.84
N ARG A 477 -44.55 25.92 20.82
CA ARG A 477 -45.35 27.15 20.61
C ARG A 477 -44.70 28.30 21.37
N LEU A 478 -44.47 29.42 20.66
CA LEU A 478 -43.86 30.63 21.23
C LEU A 478 -44.66 31.25 22.39
N ASP A 479 -45.97 31.00 22.43
CA ASP A 479 -46.88 31.62 23.41
C ASP A 479 -46.83 30.94 24.80
N ASP A 480 -46.28 29.72 24.90
CA ASP A 480 -46.31 28.89 26.11
C ASP A 480 -44.98 28.87 26.90
N VAL A 481 -44.02 29.76 26.58
CA VAL A 481 -42.64 29.78 27.15
C VAL A 481 -42.62 29.81 28.68
N THR A 482 -43.61 30.45 29.32
CA THR A 482 -43.74 30.54 30.79
C THR A 482 -44.27 29.26 31.45
N SER A 483 -44.84 28.34 30.68
CA SER A 483 -45.38 27.05 31.17
C SER A 483 -44.35 25.91 31.12
N TYR A 484 -43.23 26.09 30.41
CA TYR A 484 -42.15 25.12 30.28
C TYR A 484 -41.11 25.23 31.41
N SER A 485 -41.54 25.20 32.67
CA SER A 485 -40.61 25.16 33.82
C SER A 485 -40.56 23.76 34.45
N CYS A 486 -39.35 23.29 34.78
CA CYS A 486 -39.16 22.09 35.59
C CYS A 486 -38.90 22.52 37.03
N VAL A 487 -39.94 22.49 37.86
CA VAL A 487 -39.85 22.92 39.25
C VAL A 487 -39.71 21.69 40.13
N CYS A 488 -38.66 21.68 40.95
CA CYS A 488 -38.50 20.68 42.00
C CYS A 488 -39.51 20.97 43.12
N ASN A 489 -40.34 20.02 43.55
CA ASN A 489 -41.18 20.21 44.73
C ASN A 489 -40.68 19.32 45.88
N LEU A 490 -40.31 19.92 47.00
CA LEU A 490 -39.91 19.23 48.24
C LEU A 490 -41.05 19.10 49.28
N SER A 491 -42.31 19.29 48.89
CA SER A 491 -43.50 19.13 49.76
C SER A 491 -44.01 17.67 49.69
N SER A 492 -44.13 16.82 50.71
CA SER A 492 -44.05 16.92 52.19
C SER A 492 -43.86 15.47 52.76
N PRO A 493 -43.69 15.27 54.09
CA PRO A 493 -43.21 14.01 54.67
C PRO A 493 -44.18 12.84 54.52
N GLY A 494 -43.61 11.64 54.41
CA GLY A 494 -44.28 10.37 54.18
C GLY A 494 -45.52 10.17 55.06
N ARG A 495 -46.69 10.19 54.43
CA ARG A 495 -47.89 9.61 55.01
C ARG A 495 -47.84 8.12 54.67
N TRP A 496 -47.32 7.34 55.62
CA TRP A 496 -47.25 5.88 55.53
C TRP A 496 -48.60 5.30 55.10
N ALA A 497 -48.53 4.37 54.16
CA ALA A 497 -49.63 3.48 53.82
C ALA A 497 -50.18 2.85 55.11
N ARG A 498 -51.44 3.14 55.44
CA ARG A 498 -52.16 2.45 56.50
C ARG A 498 -52.39 1.00 56.05
N GLY A 499 -51.47 0.13 56.43
CA GLY A 499 -51.66 -1.32 56.51
C GLY A 499 -51.64 -1.73 57.99
N TRP A 500 -52.82 -2.09 58.50
CA TRP A 500 -53.15 -2.93 59.66
C TRP A 500 -52.27 -2.96 60.95
N GLY A 501 -52.91 -2.57 62.07
CA GLY A 501 -52.96 -3.37 63.30
C GLY A 501 -51.98 -3.04 64.44
N GLY A 502 -52.47 -2.38 65.50
CA GLY A 502 -51.82 -2.34 66.83
C GLY A 502 -52.10 -1.04 67.62
N PRO A 503 -52.46 -1.10 68.92
CA PRO A 503 -53.02 0.05 69.65
C PRO A 503 -51.98 0.96 70.33
N GLU A 504 -52.44 2.20 70.52
CA GLU A 504 -52.00 3.30 71.39
C GLU A 504 -50.87 3.05 72.39
N VAL A 505 -49.87 3.96 72.41
CA VAL A 505 -49.34 4.57 73.64
C VAL A 505 -48.93 6.02 73.38
N SER A 506 -49.40 6.91 74.25
CA SER A 506 -49.10 8.34 74.38
C SER A 506 -47.99 8.56 75.42
N MET A 507 -47.08 9.51 75.19
CA MET A 507 -46.35 10.34 76.19
C MET A 507 -45.42 11.30 75.44
N ARG A 508 -45.69 12.62 75.40
CA ARG A 508 -45.19 13.67 76.31
C ARG A 508 -43.69 13.57 76.59
N ASP A 509 -42.90 14.45 75.97
CA ASP A 509 -42.19 15.51 76.73
C ASP A 509 -41.66 16.62 75.81
N PRO A 510 -41.76 17.91 76.21
CA PRO A 510 -41.27 19.06 75.45
C PRO A 510 -40.00 19.62 76.09
N SER A 511 -38.87 19.66 75.38
CA SER A 511 -37.79 20.64 75.57
C SER A 511 -36.60 20.30 74.67
N LEU A 512 -35.85 21.34 74.30
CA LEU A 512 -34.70 21.38 73.37
C LEU A 512 -35.05 21.71 71.91
N LEU A 513 -35.65 22.88 71.71
CA LEU A 513 -35.39 23.70 70.52
C LEU A 513 -34.28 24.71 70.86
N PRO A 514 -33.20 24.83 70.07
CA PRO A 514 -32.63 26.13 69.78
C PRO A 514 -33.37 26.72 68.58
N ALA A 515 -33.70 27.99 68.71
CA ALA A 515 -34.42 28.81 67.75
C ALA A 515 -33.81 28.75 66.34
N LEU A 516 -34.60 28.30 65.36
CA LEU A 516 -34.46 28.79 63.98
C LEU A 516 -35.35 30.03 63.85
N SER A 517 -34.71 31.14 63.52
CA SER A 517 -35.35 32.39 63.11
C SER A 517 -36.23 32.19 61.86
N PRO A 518 -37.31 32.98 61.71
CA PRO A 518 -38.14 32.93 60.52
C PRO A 518 -37.40 33.64 59.38
N GLN A 519 -36.89 32.87 58.41
CA GLN A 519 -36.49 33.42 57.11
C GLN A 519 -37.63 33.26 56.09
N PRO A 520 -37.83 34.25 55.20
CA PRO A 520 -38.96 34.30 54.27
C PRO A 520 -38.86 33.19 53.21
N PRO A 521 -39.95 32.88 52.48
CA PRO A 521 -39.95 31.85 51.44
C PRO A 521 -38.94 32.26 50.36
N THR A 522 -37.76 31.64 50.39
CA THR A 522 -36.77 31.81 49.34
C THR A 522 -37.23 31.00 48.15
N THR A 523 -37.55 31.72 47.09
CA THR A 523 -37.91 31.22 45.77
C THR A 523 -36.93 30.12 45.34
N LEU A 524 -37.52 28.98 45.01
CA LEU A 524 -36.87 27.70 44.76
C LEU A 524 -36.35 27.61 43.32
N ASP A 525 -35.62 28.63 42.86
CA ASP A 525 -35.06 28.69 41.50
C ASP A 525 -33.54 28.50 41.58
N GLY A 526 -33.06 27.26 41.48
CA GLY A 526 -31.62 27.00 41.40
C GLY A 526 -31.11 25.64 41.89
N LEU A 527 -31.97 24.69 42.28
CA LEU A 527 -31.51 23.32 42.54
C LEU A 527 -31.38 22.54 41.22
N SER A 528 -30.21 21.95 40.98
CA SER A 528 -30.00 21.02 39.87
C SER A 528 -30.89 19.78 40.00
N ARG A 529 -31.31 19.20 38.86
CA ARG A 529 -32.20 18.03 38.78
C ARG A 529 -31.75 16.86 39.66
N THR A 530 -30.44 16.63 39.74
CA THR A 530 -29.82 15.55 40.54
C THR A 530 -29.84 15.84 42.04
N GLN A 531 -29.66 17.10 42.46
CA GLN A 531 -29.75 17.52 43.86
C GLN A 531 -31.20 17.49 44.39
N CYS A 532 -32.18 17.74 43.52
CA CYS A 532 -33.60 17.62 43.84
C CYS A 532 -34.00 16.16 44.16
N LEU A 533 -33.64 15.23 43.27
CA LEU A 533 -33.94 13.80 43.44
C LEU A 533 -33.18 13.19 44.62
N GLY A 534 -31.92 13.57 44.83
CA GLY A 534 -31.11 13.13 45.97
C GLY A 534 -31.65 13.59 47.33
N ARG A 535 -32.47 14.64 47.38
CA ARG A 535 -33.15 15.13 48.59
C ARG A 535 -34.60 14.66 48.71
N GLY A 536 -35.03 13.70 47.88
CA GLY A 536 -36.38 13.13 47.92
C GLY A 536 -37.48 14.03 47.34
N GLY A 537 -37.12 15.04 46.54
CA GLY A 537 -38.09 15.89 45.84
C GLY A 537 -38.65 15.25 44.57
N HIS A 538 -39.88 15.60 44.20
CA HIS A 538 -40.50 15.20 42.94
C HIS A 538 -40.38 16.32 41.90
N LEU A 539 -39.98 15.97 40.68
CA LEU A 539 -39.89 16.89 39.55
C LEU A 539 -41.28 17.04 38.90
N LEU A 540 -41.82 18.27 38.87
CA LEU A 540 -43.11 18.58 38.27
C LEU A 540 -42.90 19.55 37.09
N GLY A 541 -43.43 19.19 35.91
CA GLY A 541 -43.36 20.00 34.70
C GLY A 541 -43.29 19.16 33.42
N THR A 542 -43.89 19.64 32.34
CA THR A 542 -43.87 19.00 31.00
C THR A 542 -42.46 18.99 30.39
N SER A 543 -41.58 19.91 30.82
CA SER A 543 -40.19 20.03 30.37
C SER A 543 -39.18 19.21 31.17
N CYS A 544 -39.56 18.57 32.28
CA CYS A 544 -38.62 17.79 33.10
C CYS A 544 -38.08 16.51 32.41
N GLN A 545 -38.77 16.01 31.38
CA GLN A 545 -38.33 14.85 30.60
C GLN A 545 -37.50 15.21 29.37
N TYR A 546 -37.39 16.50 29.04
CA TYR A 546 -36.85 16.98 27.77
C TYR A 546 -35.66 17.91 28.02
N VAL A 547 -34.50 17.59 27.44
CA VAL A 547 -33.37 18.54 27.39
C VAL A 547 -33.36 19.16 25.98
N PRO A 548 -33.70 20.45 25.83
CA PRO A 548 -33.72 21.10 24.52
C PRO A 548 -32.36 21.09 23.84
N ASP A 549 -32.38 21.05 22.50
CA ASP A 549 -31.27 21.32 21.58
C ASP A 549 -30.08 20.35 21.57
N VAL A 550 -29.98 19.41 22.51
CA VAL A 550 -28.87 18.43 22.60
C VAL A 550 -28.74 17.59 21.33
N THR A 551 -29.86 17.11 20.77
CA THR A 551 -29.84 16.28 19.56
C THR A 551 -29.44 17.04 18.33
N LEU A 552 -30.03 18.22 18.10
CA LEU A 552 -29.73 19.07 16.96
C LEU A 552 -28.25 19.48 16.97
N VAL A 553 -27.72 19.85 18.14
CA VAL A 553 -26.29 20.18 18.30
C VAL A 553 -25.41 18.95 18.12
N SER A 554 -25.82 17.77 18.59
CA SER A 554 -25.08 16.52 18.36
C SER A 554 -25.00 16.16 16.87
N PHE A 555 -26.08 16.33 16.11
CA PHE A 555 -26.08 16.16 14.66
C PHE A 555 -25.19 17.20 13.95
N LEU A 556 -25.22 18.45 14.41
CA LEU A 556 -24.40 19.53 13.86
C LEU A 556 -22.91 19.30 14.14
N LEU A 557 -22.55 18.88 15.35
CA LEU A 557 -21.18 18.52 15.71
C LEU A 557 -20.72 17.31 14.89
N PHE A 558 -21.52 16.26 14.78
CA PHE A 558 -21.18 15.07 13.98
C PHE A 558 -20.95 15.39 12.50
N GLY A 559 -21.92 16.04 11.85
CA GLY A 559 -21.81 16.45 10.45
C GLY A 559 -20.69 17.47 10.24
N GLY A 560 -20.55 18.42 11.17
CA GLY A 560 -19.53 19.46 11.15
C GLY A 560 -18.11 18.91 11.26
N THR A 561 -17.85 17.97 12.18
CA THR A 561 -16.54 17.31 12.28
C THR A 561 -16.22 16.51 11.02
N PHE A 562 -17.19 15.78 10.47
CA PHE A 562 -17.01 15.01 9.23
C PHE A 562 -16.69 15.90 8.03
N LEU A 563 -17.46 16.98 7.84
CA LEU A 563 -17.23 17.96 6.76
C LEU A 563 -15.89 18.67 6.93
N SER A 564 -15.56 19.11 8.14
CA SER A 564 -14.28 19.76 8.46
C SER A 564 -13.10 18.84 8.17
N CYS A 565 -13.16 17.58 8.61
CA CYS A 565 -12.13 16.58 8.31
C CYS A 565 -11.98 16.34 6.80
N THR A 566 -13.10 16.24 6.08
CA THR A 566 -13.09 16.03 4.62
C THR A 566 -12.48 17.22 3.88
N ALA A 567 -12.84 18.45 4.30
CA ALA A 567 -12.28 19.67 3.76
C ALA A 567 -10.77 19.79 4.03
N LEU A 568 -10.32 19.47 5.25
CA LEU A 568 -8.90 19.48 5.64
C LEU A 568 -8.09 18.36 4.94
N LYS A 569 -8.68 17.18 4.68
CA LYS A 569 -8.05 16.16 3.83
C LYS A 569 -7.96 16.62 2.37
N HIS A 570 -9.02 17.24 1.82
CA HIS A 570 -9.01 17.77 0.46
C HIS A 570 -8.07 18.98 0.30
N PHE A 571 -7.77 19.69 1.39
CA PHE A 571 -6.77 20.76 1.43
C PHE A 571 -5.39 20.30 0.94
N ARG A 572 -5.07 19.00 1.06
CA ARG A 572 -3.85 18.40 0.51
C ARG A 572 -3.67 18.56 -1.00
N SER A 573 -4.77 18.60 -1.78
CA SER A 573 -4.72 18.77 -3.24
C SER A 573 -4.81 20.25 -3.67
N SER A 574 -5.06 21.15 -2.71
CA SER A 574 -5.21 22.58 -2.96
C SER A 574 -3.92 23.22 -3.48
N ARG A 575 -4.07 24.23 -4.37
CA ARG A 575 -2.97 24.96 -5.01
C ARG A 575 -2.58 26.26 -4.28
N TYR A 576 -3.34 26.66 -3.27
CA TYR A 576 -3.21 28.00 -2.65
C TYR A 576 -2.09 28.10 -1.60
N PHE A 577 -1.53 26.98 -1.11
CA PHE A 577 -0.57 26.96 0.00
C PHE A 577 0.75 26.25 -0.35
N PRO A 578 1.87 26.61 0.32
CA PRO A 578 3.14 25.94 0.12
C PRO A 578 3.11 24.48 0.58
N MET A 579 3.91 23.64 -0.09
CA MET A 579 3.95 22.18 0.10
C MET A 579 4.10 21.74 1.56
N GLY A 580 4.96 22.42 2.33
CA GLY A 580 5.20 22.08 3.75
C GLY A 580 3.97 22.28 4.64
N VAL A 581 3.30 23.43 4.51
CA VAL A 581 2.08 23.74 5.27
C VAL A 581 0.94 22.81 4.85
N ARG A 582 0.78 22.56 3.56
CA ARG A 582 -0.24 21.66 3.02
C ARG A 582 -0.09 20.23 3.54
N LYS A 583 1.15 19.73 3.61
CA LYS A 583 1.46 18.43 4.16
C LYS A 583 1.18 18.38 5.67
N LEU A 584 1.65 19.36 6.42
CA LEU A 584 1.41 19.46 7.86
C LEU A 584 -0.10 19.49 8.18
N VAL A 585 -0.86 20.39 7.55
CA VAL A 585 -2.31 20.53 7.77
C VAL A 585 -3.06 19.25 7.36
N SER A 586 -2.67 18.63 6.24
CA SER A 586 -3.25 17.35 5.82
C SER A 586 -2.95 16.21 6.81
N ASP A 587 -1.75 16.18 7.38
CA ASP A 587 -1.32 15.11 8.30
C ASP A 587 -1.98 15.29 9.70
N PHE A 588 -2.33 16.51 10.10
CA PHE A 588 -3.05 16.84 11.35
C PHE A 588 -4.57 17.07 11.16
N ALA A 589 -5.12 16.84 9.96
CA ALA A 589 -6.50 17.19 9.61
C ALA A 589 -7.56 16.65 10.59
N ILE A 590 -7.43 15.39 11.00
CA ILE A 590 -8.40 14.72 11.87
C ILE A 590 -8.35 15.33 13.28
N ILE A 591 -7.16 15.56 13.82
CA ILE A 591 -6.95 16.14 15.15
C ILE A 591 -7.47 17.58 15.18
N LEU A 592 -7.16 18.38 14.15
CA LEU A 592 -7.63 19.76 14.04
C LEU A 592 -9.16 19.82 13.96
N ALA A 593 -9.80 18.90 13.23
CA ALA A 593 -11.25 18.81 13.16
C ALA A 593 -11.87 18.49 14.53
N ILE A 594 -11.33 17.51 15.26
CA ILE A 594 -11.81 17.16 16.62
C ILE A 594 -11.64 18.34 17.57
N LEU A 595 -10.47 18.97 17.61
CA LEU A 595 -10.21 20.12 18.48
C LEU A 595 -11.15 21.29 18.18
N THR A 596 -11.40 21.56 16.90
CA THR A 596 -12.31 22.64 16.48
C THR A 596 -13.74 22.34 16.92
N SER A 597 -14.22 21.11 16.75
CA SER A 597 -15.55 20.70 17.22
C SER A 597 -15.67 20.71 18.75
N CYS A 598 -14.63 20.34 19.50
CA CYS A 598 -14.60 20.47 20.96
C CYS A 598 -14.62 21.94 21.41
N ILE A 599 -13.92 22.84 20.72
CA ILE A 599 -13.96 24.27 21.02
C ILE A 599 -15.37 24.84 20.76
N ILE A 600 -16.04 24.41 19.68
CA ILE A 600 -17.42 24.83 19.38
C ILE A 600 -18.38 24.32 20.48
N ASP A 601 -18.26 23.06 20.90
CA ASP A 601 -19.07 22.51 22.00
C ASP A 601 -18.84 23.28 23.31
N ALA A 602 -17.58 23.56 23.65
CA ALA A 602 -17.23 24.32 24.86
C ALA A 602 -17.73 25.78 24.80
N ALA A 603 -17.73 26.41 23.63
CA ALA A 603 -18.24 27.77 23.44
C ALA A 603 -19.77 27.85 23.52
N LEU A 604 -20.48 26.80 23.09
CA LEU A 604 -21.94 26.70 23.20
C LEU A 604 -22.41 26.36 24.62
N GLY A 605 -21.57 25.72 25.43
CA GLY A 605 -21.81 25.50 26.86
C GLY A 605 -22.97 24.54 27.17
N LEU A 606 -23.34 23.67 26.22
CA LEU A 606 -24.46 22.74 26.35
C LEU A 606 -24.05 21.44 27.06
N GLU A 607 -24.99 20.80 27.76
CA GLU A 607 -24.82 19.50 28.42
C GLU A 607 -24.86 18.33 27.41
N THR A 608 -23.98 18.37 26.41
CA THR A 608 -23.80 17.25 25.47
C THR A 608 -23.22 16.02 26.20
N PRO A 609 -23.52 14.79 25.75
CA PRO A 609 -22.96 13.57 26.33
C PRO A 609 -21.45 13.53 26.10
N LYS A 610 -20.68 13.75 27.17
CA LYS A 610 -19.22 13.77 27.13
C LYS A 610 -18.62 12.42 27.51
N LEU A 611 -17.38 12.21 27.09
CA LEU A 611 -16.62 11.02 27.40
C LEU A 611 -16.28 11.00 28.90
N LEU A 612 -16.96 10.15 29.68
CA LEU A 612 -16.75 10.01 31.12
C LEU A 612 -15.67 8.96 31.39
N VAL A 613 -14.50 9.40 31.86
CA VAL A 613 -13.42 8.51 32.32
C VAL A 613 -13.51 8.39 33.85
N PRO A 614 -13.62 7.18 34.42
CA PRO A 614 -13.64 7.02 35.87
C PRO A 614 -12.31 7.48 36.48
N SER A 615 -12.38 8.22 37.59
CA SER A 615 -11.21 8.78 38.28
C SER A 615 -10.43 7.77 39.12
N GLU A 616 -11.00 6.59 39.39
CA GLU A 616 -10.36 5.52 40.16
C GLU A 616 -10.19 4.25 39.33
N LEU A 617 -8.99 3.65 39.37
CA LEU A 617 -8.70 2.34 38.78
C LEU A 617 -9.24 1.22 39.67
N LYS A 618 -10.55 0.98 39.64
CA LYS A 618 -11.22 -0.12 40.37
C LYS A 618 -12.05 -0.98 39.41
N PRO A 619 -12.12 -2.31 39.61
CA PRO A 619 -13.02 -3.17 38.85
C PRO A 619 -14.45 -2.61 38.90
N THR A 620 -15.17 -2.70 37.77
CA THR A 620 -16.51 -2.11 37.62
C THR A 620 -17.49 -2.67 38.66
N ASN A 621 -17.31 -3.94 39.07
CA ASN A 621 -18.03 -4.54 40.18
C ASN A 621 -17.12 -4.65 41.44
N PRO A 622 -17.47 -4.06 42.59
CA PRO A 622 -16.69 -4.14 43.83
C PRO A 622 -16.62 -5.55 44.43
N ALA A 623 -17.48 -6.49 44.01
CA ALA A 623 -17.47 -7.88 44.46
C ALA A 623 -16.33 -8.72 43.83
N ARG A 624 -15.54 -8.16 42.90
CA ARG A 624 -14.57 -8.88 42.08
C ARG A 624 -13.12 -8.41 42.32
N GLY A 625 -12.18 -9.36 42.33
CA GLY A 625 -10.74 -9.09 42.21
C GLY A 625 -10.22 -9.15 40.76
N TRP A 626 -9.01 -8.62 40.52
CA TRP A 626 -8.39 -8.58 39.18
C TRP A 626 -8.01 -9.95 38.62
N ILE A 627 -7.82 -10.97 39.47
CA ILE A 627 -7.47 -12.33 39.05
C ILE A 627 -8.69 -13.23 39.24
N VAL A 628 -9.02 -14.00 38.20
CA VAL A 628 -10.08 -15.02 38.23
C VAL A 628 -9.49 -16.35 38.67
N PHE A 629 -10.05 -16.96 39.71
CA PHE A 629 -9.60 -18.26 40.19
C PHE A 629 -10.27 -19.41 39.40
N PRO A 630 -9.51 -20.44 38.97
CA PRO A 630 -9.99 -21.49 38.06
C PRO A 630 -10.89 -22.56 38.68
N PHE A 631 -11.16 -22.51 39.99
CA PHE A 631 -12.02 -23.47 40.70
C PHE A 631 -12.87 -22.74 41.75
N GLY A 632 -13.91 -22.06 41.30
CA GLY A 632 -14.79 -21.22 42.12
C GLY A 632 -16.04 -21.97 42.57
N ALA A 633 -17.10 -21.87 41.78
CA ALA A 633 -18.39 -22.49 42.07
C ALA A 633 -18.87 -23.43 40.95
N ASN A 634 -18.22 -23.41 39.77
CA ASN A 634 -18.69 -24.21 38.64
C ASN A 634 -18.30 -25.69 38.76
N PRO A 635 -19.15 -26.61 38.28
CA PRO A 635 -18.83 -28.02 38.20
C PRO A 635 -17.64 -28.30 37.26
N TRP A 636 -16.84 -29.31 37.58
CA TRP A 636 -15.68 -29.72 36.76
C TRP A 636 -16.02 -30.07 35.30
N TRP A 637 -17.25 -30.52 35.00
CA TRP A 637 -17.68 -30.86 33.64
C TRP A 637 -17.84 -29.62 32.74
N VAL A 638 -17.99 -28.42 33.32
CA VAL A 638 -18.04 -27.15 32.58
C VAL A 638 -16.70 -26.89 31.87
N CYS A 639 -15.58 -27.34 32.45
CA CYS A 639 -14.26 -27.27 31.80
C CYS A 639 -14.26 -28.03 30.46
N LEU A 640 -14.86 -29.23 30.40
CA LEU A 640 -14.96 -30.00 29.15
C LEU A 640 -15.97 -29.40 28.19
N LEU A 641 -17.14 -28.96 28.70
CA LEU A 641 -18.19 -28.38 27.87
C LEU A 641 -17.75 -27.06 27.21
N SER A 642 -16.90 -26.28 27.89
CA SER A 642 -16.36 -25.02 27.39
C SER A 642 -15.51 -25.15 26.12
N ALA A 643 -15.05 -26.36 25.76
CA ALA A 643 -14.33 -26.61 24.52
C ALA A 643 -15.20 -26.33 23.27
N VAL A 644 -16.52 -26.54 23.33
CA VAL A 644 -17.43 -26.32 22.19
C VAL A 644 -17.51 -24.83 21.82
N PRO A 645 -17.87 -23.90 22.73
CA PRO A 645 -17.85 -22.47 22.42
C PRO A 645 -16.43 -21.96 22.13
N ALA A 646 -15.39 -22.58 22.71
CA ALA A 646 -14.00 -22.26 22.40
C ALA A 646 -13.62 -22.52 20.93
N VAL A 647 -14.14 -23.58 20.29
CA VAL A 647 -13.90 -23.83 18.86
C VAL A 647 -14.48 -22.69 18.01
N LEU A 648 -15.70 -22.24 18.31
CA LEU A 648 -16.36 -21.16 17.56
C LEU A 648 -15.55 -19.86 17.65
N ILE A 649 -15.17 -19.43 18.86
CA ILE A 649 -14.42 -18.19 19.03
C ILE A 649 -12.99 -18.31 18.48
N THR A 650 -12.38 -19.50 18.50
CA THR A 650 -11.07 -19.72 17.85
C THR A 650 -11.16 -19.51 16.34
N ILE A 651 -12.22 -20.00 15.69
CA ILE A 651 -12.44 -19.77 14.26
C ILE A 651 -12.62 -18.28 13.97
N LEU A 652 -13.41 -17.57 14.78
CA LEU A 652 -13.61 -16.12 14.64
C LEU A 652 -12.29 -15.34 14.78
N ILE A 653 -11.52 -15.61 15.83
CA ILE A 653 -10.22 -14.96 16.08
C ILE A 653 -9.24 -15.27 14.95
N PHE A 654 -9.20 -16.53 14.48
CA PHE A 654 -8.34 -16.93 13.37
C PHE A 654 -8.70 -16.18 12.08
N MET A 655 -10.00 -16.09 11.74
CA MET A 655 -10.47 -15.40 10.55
C MET A 655 -10.14 -13.90 10.61
N ASP A 656 -10.49 -13.22 11.70
CA ASP A 656 -10.25 -11.78 11.86
C ASP A 656 -8.74 -11.47 11.84
N GLN A 657 -7.91 -12.25 12.53
CA GLN A 657 -6.46 -12.04 12.56
C GLN A 657 -5.82 -12.22 11.18
N GLN A 658 -6.15 -13.32 10.49
CA GLN A 658 -5.52 -13.65 9.21
C GLN A 658 -6.00 -12.72 8.09
N ILE A 659 -7.29 -12.40 8.03
CA ILE A 659 -7.80 -11.48 7.01
C ILE A 659 -7.18 -10.09 7.21
N THR A 660 -7.09 -9.60 8.45
CA THR A 660 -6.44 -8.31 8.73
C THR A 660 -4.98 -8.30 8.29
N ALA A 661 -4.24 -9.37 8.62
CA ALA A 661 -2.84 -9.49 8.24
C ALA A 661 -2.64 -9.52 6.72
N VAL A 662 -3.55 -10.13 5.96
CA VAL A 662 -3.51 -10.16 4.48
C VAL A 662 -3.76 -8.77 3.90
N ILE A 663 -4.82 -8.11 4.36
CA ILE A 663 -5.21 -6.79 3.88
C ILE A 663 -4.06 -5.79 4.08
N LEU A 664 -3.40 -5.83 5.24
CA LEU A 664 -2.27 -4.94 5.53
C LEU A 664 -1.01 -5.26 4.71
N ASN A 665 -0.77 -6.53 4.42
CA ASN A 665 0.41 -6.98 3.68
C ASN A 665 0.24 -6.97 2.15
N ARG A 666 -0.71 -6.17 1.63
CA ARG A 666 -0.93 -6.05 0.19
C ARG A 666 0.31 -5.50 -0.50
N ARG A 667 0.65 -6.08 -1.65
CA ARG A 667 1.80 -5.64 -2.47
C ARG A 667 1.68 -4.19 -2.97
N GLU A 668 0.45 -3.69 -3.11
CA GLU A 668 0.19 -2.30 -3.52
C GLU A 668 0.70 -1.27 -2.52
N TYR A 669 0.79 -1.66 -1.24
CA TYR A 669 1.34 -0.83 -0.17
C TYR A 669 2.87 -0.74 -0.18
N LYS A 670 3.54 -1.50 -1.06
CA LYS A 670 5.00 -1.51 -1.25
C LYS A 670 5.78 -1.60 0.07
N LEU A 671 5.30 -2.44 1.01
CA LEU A 671 5.99 -2.68 2.27
C LEU A 671 7.33 -3.36 2.02
N GLN A 672 8.40 -2.80 2.60
CA GLN A 672 9.77 -3.31 2.42
C GLN A 672 10.08 -4.47 3.36
N LYS A 673 9.41 -4.52 4.52
CA LYS A 673 9.59 -5.52 5.57
C LYS A 673 8.57 -6.66 5.33
N GLY A 674 9.03 -7.91 5.37
CA GLY A 674 8.18 -9.08 5.12
C GLY A 674 7.17 -9.33 6.25
N ALA A 675 6.07 -10.04 5.94
CA ALA A 675 4.97 -10.34 6.87
C ALA A 675 5.33 -11.39 7.94
N GLY A 676 4.51 -11.54 8.99
CA GLY A 676 4.74 -12.48 10.09
C GLY A 676 3.46 -13.13 10.62
N PHE A 677 2.77 -13.88 9.77
CA PHE A 677 1.42 -14.41 10.04
C PHE A 677 1.36 -15.40 11.22
N HIS A 678 2.37 -16.24 11.40
CA HIS A 678 2.39 -17.22 12.50
C HIS A 678 2.76 -16.57 13.82
N LEU A 679 3.68 -15.61 13.77
CA LEU A 679 4.11 -14.85 14.94
C LEU A 679 2.96 -14.02 15.52
N ASP A 680 2.18 -13.38 14.66
CA ASP A 680 0.99 -12.62 15.06
C ASP A 680 -0.05 -13.52 15.76
N LEU A 681 -0.37 -14.68 15.16
CA LEU A 681 -1.33 -15.62 15.74
C LEU A 681 -0.84 -16.22 17.07
N PHE A 682 0.46 -16.50 17.18
CA PHE A 682 1.08 -16.97 18.43
C PHE A 682 0.98 -15.91 19.53
N CYS A 683 1.30 -14.66 19.23
CA CYS A 683 1.22 -13.55 20.18
C CYS A 683 -0.22 -13.35 20.68
N VAL A 684 -1.21 -13.36 19.77
CA VAL A 684 -2.63 -13.28 20.15
C VAL A 684 -3.05 -14.46 21.01
N SER A 685 -2.61 -15.69 20.70
CA SER A 685 -2.93 -16.88 21.50
C SER A 685 -2.39 -16.79 22.93
N LEU A 686 -1.17 -16.26 23.11
CA LEU A 686 -0.59 -16.01 24.44
C LEU A 686 -1.34 -14.90 25.18
N LEU A 687 -1.72 -13.83 24.48
CA LEU A 687 -2.52 -12.75 25.05
C LEU A 687 -3.88 -13.23 25.55
N MET A 688 -4.52 -14.20 24.86
CA MET A 688 -5.79 -14.78 25.30
C MET A 688 -5.69 -15.47 26.66
N VAL A 689 -4.55 -16.09 27.00
CA VAL A 689 -4.36 -16.67 28.33
C VAL A 689 -4.38 -15.57 29.40
N ILE A 690 -3.64 -14.48 29.16
CA ILE A 690 -3.47 -13.41 30.14
C ILE A 690 -4.77 -12.62 30.31
N THR A 691 -5.44 -12.26 29.21
CA THR A 691 -6.72 -11.53 29.26
C THR A 691 -7.81 -12.37 29.90
N SER A 692 -7.82 -13.69 29.70
CA SER A 692 -8.79 -14.58 30.33
C SER A 692 -8.53 -14.77 31.83
N ALA A 693 -7.26 -14.89 32.24
CA ALA A 693 -6.89 -15.01 33.66
C ALA A 693 -7.19 -13.73 34.46
N THR A 694 -7.05 -12.57 33.83
CA THR A 694 -7.37 -11.27 34.42
C THR A 694 -8.83 -10.85 34.22
N GLY A 695 -9.60 -11.65 33.46
CA GLY A 695 -10.96 -11.37 33.01
C GLY A 695 -11.12 -10.01 32.34
N LEU A 696 -10.11 -9.63 31.54
CA LEU A 696 -10.18 -8.54 30.58
C LEU A 696 -10.88 -9.05 29.30
N PRO A 697 -11.42 -8.14 28.46
CA PRO A 697 -11.98 -8.52 27.18
C PRO A 697 -10.96 -9.24 26.29
N TRP A 698 -11.46 -10.07 25.38
CA TRP A 698 -10.62 -10.65 24.34
C TRP A 698 -10.39 -9.63 23.21
N TYR A 699 -9.15 -9.49 22.79
CA TYR A 699 -8.74 -8.51 21.78
C TYR A 699 -8.30 -9.22 20.51
N VAL A 700 -8.75 -8.70 19.37
CA VAL A 700 -8.43 -9.20 18.04
C VAL A 700 -7.99 -8.02 17.16
N SER A 701 -7.35 -8.30 16.04
CA SER A 701 -6.93 -7.27 15.10
C SER A 701 -8.12 -6.46 14.55
N ALA A 702 -8.09 -5.14 14.77
CA ALA A 702 -9.08 -4.22 14.24
C ALA A 702 -8.67 -3.74 12.84
N THR A 703 -9.33 -4.28 11.81
CA THR A 703 -9.06 -3.98 10.39
C THR A 703 -9.10 -2.48 10.06
N VAL A 704 -10.18 -1.78 10.41
CA VAL A 704 -10.40 -0.37 10.05
C VAL A 704 -9.37 0.54 10.70
N ILE A 705 -9.10 0.34 11.99
CA ILE A 705 -8.14 1.16 12.74
C ILE A 705 -6.72 0.89 12.22
N SER A 706 -6.39 -0.36 11.90
CA SER A 706 -5.09 -0.73 11.32
C SER A 706 -4.89 -0.15 9.91
N LEU A 707 -5.94 -0.15 9.08
CA LEU A 707 -5.93 0.50 7.77
C LEU A 707 -5.75 2.02 7.89
N ALA A 708 -6.43 2.65 8.83
CA ALA A 708 -6.29 4.08 9.10
C ALA A 708 -4.88 4.44 9.62
N HIS A 709 -4.30 3.58 10.46
CA HIS A 709 -2.92 3.71 10.92
C HIS A 709 -1.92 3.64 9.75
N MET A 710 -2.10 2.67 8.86
CA MET A 710 -1.28 2.52 7.67
C MET A 710 -1.43 3.69 6.68
N GLU A 711 -2.65 4.21 6.48
CA GLU A 711 -2.90 5.40 5.65
C GLU A 711 -2.19 6.64 6.23
N SER A 712 -2.17 6.79 7.56
CA SER A 712 -1.45 7.88 8.24
C SER A 712 0.07 7.82 8.04
N LEU A 713 0.64 6.62 7.88
CA LEU A 713 2.06 6.37 7.66
C LEU A 713 2.49 6.34 6.18
N ARG A 714 1.58 6.68 5.26
CA ARG A 714 1.83 6.74 3.81
C ARG A 714 2.92 7.76 3.45
N LYS A 715 3.95 7.32 2.73
CA LYS A 715 4.99 8.18 2.14
C LYS A 715 4.63 8.49 0.68
N GLU A 716 4.58 9.78 0.38
CA GLU A 716 4.41 10.30 -0.97
C GLU A 716 5.65 11.11 -1.37
N SER A 717 5.97 11.12 -2.67
CA SER A 717 7.16 11.78 -3.20
C SER A 717 7.09 13.30 -2.99
N ALA A 718 8.19 13.86 -2.49
CA ALA A 718 8.33 15.30 -2.29
C ALA A 718 8.69 16.04 -3.59
N THR A 719 9.24 15.33 -4.57
CA THR A 719 9.72 15.83 -5.86
C THR A 719 8.78 15.38 -6.97
N SER A 720 7.56 15.91 -6.99
CA SER A 720 6.67 15.80 -8.15
C SER A 720 6.66 17.14 -8.87
N ALA A 721 6.70 17.12 -10.20
CA ALA A 721 6.63 18.35 -10.98
C ALA A 721 5.30 19.08 -10.67
N PRO A 722 5.28 20.43 -10.65
CA PRO A 722 4.06 21.17 -10.39
C PRO A 722 2.98 20.80 -11.42
N GLY A 723 1.91 20.14 -10.97
CA GLY A 723 0.82 19.63 -11.81
C GLY A 723 0.67 18.10 -11.81
N GLU A 724 1.69 17.35 -11.36
CA GLU A 724 1.61 15.89 -11.21
C GLU A 724 1.11 15.47 -9.81
N HIS A 725 0.32 14.39 -9.77
CA HIS A 725 -0.07 13.78 -8.51
C HIS A 725 1.16 13.14 -7.85
N PRO A 726 1.33 13.31 -6.53
CA PRO A 726 2.51 12.80 -5.85
C PRO A 726 2.57 11.27 -5.90
N GLU A 727 3.72 10.73 -6.30
CA GLU A 727 3.92 9.29 -6.42
C GLU A 727 3.95 8.62 -5.03
N PHE A 728 3.23 7.51 -4.90
CA PHE A 728 3.26 6.68 -3.70
C PHE A 728 4.58 5.89 -3.62
N LEU A 729 5.42 6.25 -2.64
CA LEU A 729 6.75 5.66 -2.42
C LEU A 729 6.70 4.42 -1.51
N GLY A 730 5.61 4.24 -0.75
CA GLY A 730 5.42 3.12 0.18
C GLY A 730 4.90 3.60 1.53
N ILE A 731 4.88 2.71 2.52
CA ILE A 731 4.57 3.01 3.92
C ILE A 731 5.86 2.95 4.75
N ARG A 732 5.87 3.69 5.86
CA ARG A 732 7.00 3.72 6.81
C ARG A 732 7.24 2.39 7.49
#